data_AF-A0A179H3Y4-F1
#
_entry.id   AF-A0A179H3Y4-F1
#
_cell.length_a   1.000
_cell.length_b   1.000
_cell.length_c   1.000
_cell.angle_alpha   90.00
_cell.angle_beta   90.00
_cell.angle_gamma   90.00
#
_symmetry.space_group_name_H-M   'P 1'
#
loop_
_entity.id
_entity.type
_entity.pdbx_description
1 polymer ?
#
loop_
_entity_poly.entity_id
_entity_poly.type
_entity_poly.pdbx_seq_one_letter_code
_entity_poly.pdbx_strand_id
1 'polypeptide(L)'
;MSGRERARHVVDQAAARCRLEYPGRSGHETNSSFDQQDRCGLPLMASLLRYIDGRNYQRARLAGQEPSVSITVSPRAVIVEYNDDGLREGDVGSLCGFEGREGAEEAAAERPPSGRRIRMRAPSPVFAHARQVSLQSGDYTFSFRPSPPEPPAPPRRAIDGDGTGPLWEEEAAAEKEKGQEGSSNRGPPAHDGVTRLTLLLREEGGGIRLANQQPSDDTSLRRQVEDLEPSHLLFMRQLRRMRIIFVLEDKRPLSERMFSVEALDEHIEAVVLAFPIDADCVPAVESPLQQQQQQRVYRFFPLGNWGFKFLLQCGLLSEEILTHPDHGPELLDRIAGAFAHASTLLHQHPTLSYVWPKYLPSQGHVTGDPRAGLVGRINEHLRDPVGRMRAKILIGGGESMAPTALERCKKELVFLYLTSRQRSVRDDFQNITVLDQNLDPVRPADQDVYLPGRSRYSPEDLFRPVTAGEGSREGAPGFAASFLHPEILSNGPERPDSSHPAWEQWLIDSIGIQARIRLISRAGESPSAAFTYVAKHRHDGLLDILEECWRVEGELVLANPQLLNCVKQVPVPCLSGFLHPLWETYLPLEDLQRRCLQFMEPREAFPFVDLGGQTSAGDLANKWSFLYTHLGVSRNNDLGFLLDILSYVQLANLNGMSISRCRSVVRLYCELERRCAESMEPDSLRDICRSYVEDIQGIMIPSDCGATSTWTDAKRCVWGPPSLQLTTRYQLGHMYEHALQLGRAELEALSSFFRVTLGVRCVTLQDLTTELAALRDAGCSDLSRVGRVYECLSVLMTPETEQKTRQQFDSDPLILVAPNGQPRWLRTSQCLWANPIGVDNRPAVGLHYGPLESLFVRTLGVGLLTMDMVYHRLLEVEKHEPPFAELKSGLWLLSSLLETAGQSNWPDATPLRQKAVFPVRNPDGSIVAASAETDFAIIDRKLLGQQFVSQVKLLDFSLEEVALLKPLFAWAGLGQRYLSACVSNMSFLGSDASQFPISSLSRDLCHKAHALVRIAAAFGSPKYKRAGPRLYEFLRGTKVVETNAICSALSITQDGRVVGSQIVHSQPLHLAEEPAGLRIYVPRDKTAQDVCFATVLPRRLAQWLMQDPVAPATAPMPVDANLVAILGSVLSVDMPVVEGILEHEGIGQVHLPMTAQATAVREEGSALQRAASRGDGSRRIAAPPTPSSSSIASPTHPAEAPQRRG
;
A
#
# COMPACT_ATOMS: atom_id res chain seq x y z
N MET A 1 22.30 24.01 -115.14
CA MET A 1 20.96 23.43 -114.94
C MET A 1 19.95 24.56 -114.92
N SER A 2 18.90 24.47 -115.73
CA SER A 2 17.74 25.36 -115.62
C SER A 2 17.12 25.23 -114.22
N GLY A 3 16.48 26.29 -113.69
CA GLY A 3 15.80 26.26 -112.39
C GLY A 3 14.79 25.10 -112.28
N ARG A 4 14.07 24.83 -113.38
CA ARG A 4 13.17 23.68 -113.55
C ARG A 4 13.87 22.31 -113.49
N GLU A 5 15.10 22.19 -114.02
CA GLU A 5 15.88 20.94 -113.94
C GLU A 5 16.36 20.67 -112.51
N ARG A 6 16.72 21.72 -111.76
CA ARG A 6 17.09 21.60 -110.34
C ARG A 6 15.87 21.22 -109.50
N ALA A 7 14.73 21.86 -109.74
CA ALA A 7 13.47 21.52 -109.08
C ALA A 7 13.04 20.07 -109.35
N ARG A 8 13.16 19.58 -110.59
CA ARG A 8 12.89 18.17 -110.94
C ARG A 8 13.80 17.22 -110.17
N HIS A 9 15.10 17.50 -110.14
CA HIS A 9 16.06 16.67 -109.40
C HIS A 9 15.75 16.59 -107.89
N VAL A 10 15.29 17.68 -107.27
CA VAL A 10 14.89 17.72 -105.84
C VAL A 10 13.64 16.87 -105.60
N VAL A 11 12.66 16.94 -106.51
CA VAL A 11 11.44 16.11 -106.45
C VAL A 11 11.77 14.63 -106.65
N ASP A 12 12.62 14.29 -107.62
CA ASP A 12 13.05 12.92 -107.89
C ASP A 12 13.84 12.33 -106.70
N GLN A 13 14.68 13.12 -106.04
CA GLN A 13 15.35 12.72 -104.80
C GLN A 13 14.37 12.46 -103.65
N ALA A 14 13.35 13.32 -103.48
CA ALA A 14 12.31 13.11 -102.49
C ALA A 14 11.48 11.84 -102.80
N ALA A 15 11.17 11.60 -104.07
CA ALA A 15 10.49 10.38 -104.52
C ALA A 15 11.31 9.11 -104.28
N ALA A 16 12.62 9.15 -104.54
CA ALA A 16 13.53 8.03 -104.25
C ALA A 16 13.65 7.75 -102.74
N ARG A 17 13.70 8.79 -101.89
CA ARG A 17 13.69 8.63 -100.43
C ARG A 17 12.38 8.03 -99.91
N CYS A 18 11.24 8.41 -100.46
CA CYS A 18 9.96 7.75 -100.15
C CYS A 18 9.97 6.24 -100.43
N ARG A 19 10.73 5.78 -101.44
CA ARG A 19 10.80 4.36 -101.84
C ARG A 19 11.78 3.51 -101.02
N LEU A 20 12.77 4.12 -100.35
CA LEU A 20 13.87 3.40 -99.68
C LEU A 20 13.59 2.97 -98.23
N GLU A 21 12.60 3.55 -97.54
CA GLU A 21 12.36 3.32 -96.10
C GLU A 21 11.52 2.07 -95.75
N TYR A 22 11.25 1.13 -96.66
CA TYR A 22 10.49 -0.10 -96.35
C TYR A 22 10.93 -1.38 -97.12
N PRO A 23 11.79 -2.24 -96.54
CA PRO A 23 11.74 -3.69 -96.73
C PRO A 23 11.10 -4.34 -95.50
N GLY A 24 10.05 -5.15 -95.70
CA GLY A 24 9.07 -5.50 -94.66
C GLY A 24 9.53 -6.29 -93.43
N ARG A 25 8.68 -6.28 -92.39
CA ARG A 25 8.42 -7.34 -91.37
C ARG A 25 7.29 -6.87 -90.43
N SER A 26 6.18 -7.59 -90.34
CA SER A 26 5.86 -8.66 -89.38
C SER A 26 5.64 -8.18 -87.94
N GLY A 27 4.53 -8.63 -87.35
CA GLY A 27 3.92 -8.11 -86.11
C GLY A 27 4.83 -7.91 -84.91
N HIS A 28 4.57 -6.80 -84.21
CA HIS A 28 4.47 -6.71 -82.75
C HIS A 28 3.81 -5.36 -82.42
N GLU A 29 2.57 -5.41 -81.92
CA GLU A 29 1.90 -4.26 -81.31
C GLU A 29 2.60 -3.94 -79.98
N THR A 30 3.46 -2.93 -79.99
CA THR A 30 3.81 -2.19 -78.77
C THR A 30 2.89 -0.98 -78.71
N ASN A 31 2.08 -0.94 -77.65
CA ASN A 31 1.33 0.23 -77.21
C ASN A 31 2.26 1.44 -77.10
N SER A 32 2.30 2.27 -78.13
CA SER A 32 2.69 3.67 -78.02
C SER A 32 1.41 4.49 -78.03
N SER A 33 1.10 5.09 -76.88
CA SER A 33 0.00 6.01 -76.65
C SER A 33 0.22 7.37 -77.35
N PHE A 34 0.83 7.37 -78.53
CA PHE A 34 1.09 8.57 -79.34
C PHE A 34 0.21 8.67 -80.60
N ASP A 35 -0.57 7.63 -80.92
CA ASP A 35 -1.41 7.60 -82.13
C ASP A 35 -2.94 7.55 -81.88
N GLN A 36 -3.39 7.68 -80.62
CA GLN A 36 -4.82 7.88 -80.33
C GLN A 36 -5.23 9.36 -80.19
N GLN A 37 -4.27 10.30 -80.15
CA GLN A 37 -4.52 11.74 -80.03
C GLN A 37 -4.69 12.44 -81.39
N ASP A 38 -4.51 11.71 -82.50
CA ASP A 38 -4.69 12.19 -83.88
C ASP A 38 -6.05 11.78 -84.50
N ARG A 39 -6.97 11.21 -83.72
CA ARG A 39 -8.37 10.99 -84.13
C ARG A 39 -9.32 12.16 -83.83
N CYS A 40 -8.82 13.26 -83.24
CA CYS A 40 -9.52 14.54 -83.19
C CYS A 40 -8.91 15.48 -84.26
N GLY A 41 -9.26 15.21 -85.51
CA GLY A 41 -8.78 15.98 -86.66
C GLY A 41 -9.28 17.41 -86.61
N LEU A 42 -8.37 18.39 -86.53
CA LEU A 42 -8.70 19.77 -86.87
C LEU A 42 -9.29 19.78 -88.30
N PRO A 43 -10.30 20.62 -88.58
CA PRO A 43 -10.80 20.79 -89.94
C PRO A 43 -9.63 20.98 -90.92
N LEU A 44 -9.66 20.27 -92.05
CA LEU A 44 -8.63 20.32 -93.08
C LEU A 44 -8.34 21.78 -93.50
N MET A 45 -9.38 22.61 -93.61
CA MET A 45 -9.26 24.04 -93.92
C MET A 45 -8.51 24.82 -92.84
N ALA A 46 -8.79 24.58 -91.56
CA ALA A 46 -8.08 25.25 -90.46
C ALA A 46 -6.58 24.89 -90.44
N SER A 47 -6.25 23.63 -90.73
CA SER A 47 -4.85 23.19 -90.84
C SER A 47 -4.14 23.83 -92.03
N LEU A 48 -4.83 23.92 -93.18
CA LEU A 48 -4.33 24.59 -94.39
C LEU A 48 -4.10 26.08 -94.16
N LEU A 49 -5.02 26.80 -93.52
CA LEU A 49 -4.84 28.22 -93.20
C LEU A 49 -3.65 28.46 -92.27
N ARG A 50 -3.42 27.61 -91.27
CA ARG A 50 -2.23 27.70 -90.41
C ARG A 50 -0.92 27.44 -91.15
N TYR A 51 -0.92 26.47 -92.06
CA TYR A 51 0.24 26.21 -92.91
C TYR A 51 0.56 27.41 -93.80
N ILE A 52 -0.47 28.01 -94.39
CA ILE A 52 -0.37 29.21 -95.22
C ILE A 52 0.11 30.41 -94.40
N ASP A 53 -0.43 30.62 -93.20
CA ASP A 53 0.01 31.68 -92.27
C ASP A 53 1.48 31.55 -91.84
N GLY A 54 2.00 30.31 -91.82
CA GLY A 54 3.39 30.02 -91.53
C GLY A 54 4.39 30.30 -92.66
N ARG A 55 3.93 30.62 -93.87
CA ARG A 55 4.81 30.94 -95.02
C ARG A 55 5.44 32.32 -94.90
N ASN A 56 6.47 32.56 -95.72
CA ASN A 56 7.11 33.87 -95.82
C ASN A 56 6.43 34.71 -96.92
N TYR A 57 6.11 35.95 -96.59
CA TYR A 57 5.39 36.89 -97.47
C TYR A 57 6.22 38.15 -97.74
N GLN A 58 7.55 38.06 -97.73
CA GLN A 58 8.43 39.22 -97.94
C GLN A 58 8.21 39.84 -99.32
N ARG A 59 8.01 39.03 -100.35
CA ARG A 59 7.76 39.49 -101.73
C ARG A 59 6.45 40.26 -101.83
N ALA A 60 5.37 39.76 -101.24
CA ALA A 60 4.08 40.44 -101.19
C ALA A 60 4.18 41.78 -100.44
N ARG A 61 4.84 41.78 -99.27
CA ARG A 61 5.07 43.01 -98.48
C ARG A 61 5.89 44.05 -99.23
N LEU A 62 6.96 43.65 -99.92
CA LEU A 62 7.78 44.54 -100.76
C LEU A 62 7.01 45.10 -101.96
N ALA A 63 6.02 44.36 -102.48
CA ALA A 63 5.13 44.80 -103.55
C ALA A 63 3.93 45.65 -103.06
N GLY A 64 3.88 46.01 -101.76
CA GLY A 64 2.77 46.77 -101.17
C GLY A 64 1.46 45.99 -101.06
N GLN A 65 1.51 44.66 -101.14
CA GLN A 65 0.36 43.78 -100.97
C GLN A 65 0.35 43.14 -99.58
N GLU A 66 -0.83 42.94 -99.02
CA GLU A 66 -0.95 42.21 -97.76
C GLU A 66 -0.91 40.69 -98.00
N PRO A 67 -0.40 39.91 -97.02
CA PRO A 67 -0.51 38.46 -97.05
C PRO A 67 -1.97 38.05 -97.17
N SER A 68 -2.29 37.34 -98.26
CA SER A 68 -3.65 37.00 -98.62
C SER A 68 -3.78 35.58 -99.13
N VAL A 69 -4.94 34.99 -98.86
CA VAL A 69 -5.31 33.65 -99.33
C VAL A 69 -6.65 33.72 -100.07
N SER A 70 -6.71 33.01 -101.20
CA SER A 70 -7.89 32.85 -102.03
C SER A 70 -8.24 31.36 -102.13
N ILE A 71 -9.46 31.01 -101.73
CA ILE A 71 -9.98 29.64 -101.78
C ILE A 71 -11.10 29.60 -102.82
N THR A 72 -10.87 28.87 -103.91
CA THR A 72 -11.85 28.66 -104.99
C THR A 72 -12.38 27.24 -104.94
N VAL A 73 -13.70 27.10 -104.74
CA VAL A 73 -14.38 25.82 -104.54
C VAL A 73 -15.24 25.48 -105.75
N SER A 74 -14.98 24.34 -106.39
CA SER A 74 -15.73 23.81 -107.54
C SER A 74 -16.20 22.36 -107.31
N PRO A 75 -17.18 21.83 -108.06
CA PRO A 75 -17.72 20.47 -107.88
C PRO A 75 -16.68 19.35 -107.85
N ARG A 76 -15.59 19.49 -108.62
CA ARG A 76 -14.56 18.44 -108.80
C ARG A 76 -13.19 18.82 -108.21
N ALA A 77 -13.00 20.04 -107.73
CA ALA A 77 -11.72 20.51 -107.21
C ALA A 77 -11.84 21.68 -106.22
N VAL A 78 -10.96 21.72 -105.23
CA VAL A 78 -10.70 22.91 -104.38
C VAL A 78 -9.32 23.45 -104.72
N ILE A 79 -9.25 24.73 -105.09
CA ILE A 79 -8.02 25.43 -105.45
C ILE A 79 -7.74 26.45 -104.37
N VAL A 80 -6.56 26.37 -103.76
CA VAL A 80 -6.09 27.31 -102.74
C VAL A 80 -4.88 28.05 -103.29
N GLU A 81 -4.96 29.37 -103.35
CA GLU A 81 -3.90 30.26 -103.86
C GLU A 81 -3.50 31.25 -102.77
N TYR A 82 -2.21 31.47 -102.59
CA TYR A 82 -1.69 32.45 -101.64
C TYR A 82 -0.40 33.07 -102.16
N ASN A 83 -0.18 34.34 -101.83
CA ASN A 83 0.88 35.19 -102.37
C ASN A 83 2.19 35.12 -101.57
N ASP A 84 2.70 33.91 -101.32
CA ASP A 84 3.97 33.71 -100.61
C ASP A 84 5.21 33.86 -101.51
N ASP A 85 6.40 33.71 -100.92
CA ASP A 85 7.69 33.83 -101.61
C ASP A 85 8.03 32.64 -102.54
N GLY A 86 7.15 31.63 -102.64
CA GLY A 86 7.36 30.38 -103.37
C GLY A 86 8.01 29.26 -102.54
N LEU A 87 8.04 28.03 -103.08
CA LEU A 87 8.66 26.86 -102.44
C LEU A 87 10.18 26.84 -102.59
N ARG A 88 10.85 26.43 -101.51
CA ARG A 88 12.28 26.15 -101.44
C ARG A 88 12.55 24.65 -101.42
N GLU A 89 13.79 24.24 -101.69
CA GLU A 89 14.20 22.83 -101.71
C GLU A 89 13.83 22.08 -100.41
N GLY A 90 14.02 22.71 -99.25
CA GLY A 90 13.66 22.15 -97.94
C GLY A 90 12.15 21.99 -97.70
N ASP A 91 11.31 22.80 -98.34
CA ASP A 91 9.86 22.72 -98.18
C ASP A 91 9.29 21.43 -98.81
N VAL A 92 9.89 20.95 -99.90
CA VAL A 92 9.53 19.68 -100.57
C VAL A 92 9.78 18.49 -99.64
N GLY A 93 10.89 18.52 -98.89
CA GLY A 93 11.19 17.52 -97.86
C GLY A 93 10.19 17.53 -96.70
N SER A 94 9.80 18.72 -96.23
CA SER A 94 8.80 18.91 -95.16
C SER A 94 7.42 18.36 -95.54
N LEU A 95 6.98 18.60 -96.78
CA LEU A 95 5.72 18.08 -97.32
C LEU A 95 5.70 16.54 -97.42
N CYS A 96 6.86 15.93 -97.67
CA CYS A 96 7.03 14.47 -97.74
C CYS A 96 7.31 13.81 -96.37
N GLY A 97 7.56 14.60 -95.32
CA GLY A 97 7.80 14.13 -93.95
C GLY A 97 9.27 13.91 -93.57
N PHE A 98 10.24 14.34 -94.38
CA PHE A 98 11.67 14.10 -94.19
C PHE A 98 12.43 15.36 -93.76
N GLU A 99 12.07 15.97 -92.63
CA GLU A 99 12.94 16.99 -92.04
C GLU A 99 13.97 16.34 -91.11
N GLY A 100 15.23 16.71 -91.36
CA GLY A 100 16.43 16.01 -90.95
C GLY A 100 16.74 16.06 -89.45
N ARG A 101 17.21 14.91 -88.96
CA ARG A 101 18.30 14.82 -87.99
C ARG A 101 19.60 15.30 -88.67
N GLU A 102 19.80 16.60 -88.84
CA GLU A 102 21.14 17.18 -89.03
C GLU A 102 21.16 18.54 -88.33
N GLY A 103 22.04 18.69 -87.32
CA GLY A 103 22.25 19.95 -86.60
C GLY A 103 21.29 20.22 -85.44
N ALA A 104 21.37 19.42 -84.38
CA ALA A 104 20.87 19.82 -83.07
C ALA A 104 21.96 20.66 -82.39
N GLU A 105 21.95 21.99 -82.60
CA GLU A 105 22.44 23.05 -81.69
C GLU A 105 22.37 24.40 -82.42
N GLU A 106 21.98 25.45 -81.68
CA GLU A 106 21.86 26.87 -82.09
C GLU A 106 20.62 27.30 -82.91
N ALA A 107 19.52 27.59 -82.19
CA ALA A 107 18.67 28.79 -82.34
C ALA A 107 17.37 28.63 -81.52
N ALA A 108 17.50 28.60 -80.19
CA ALA A 108 16.38 28.66 -79.25
C ALA A 108 16.21 30.11 -78.75
N ALA A 109 15.80 31.00 -79.64
CA ALA A 109 15.23 32.30 -79.30
C ALA A 109 14.25 32.69 -80.42
N GLU A 110 13.02 33.00 -80.03
CA GLU A 110 11.94 33.49 -80.90
C GLU A 110 11.46 32.56 -82.03
N ARG A 111 10.71 31.50 -81.68
CA ARG A 111 9.69 30.94 -82.59
C ARG A 111 8.40 30.61 -81.82
N PRO A 112 7.22 31.07 -82.30
CA PRO A 112 5.93 30.67 -81.74
C PRO A 112 5.68 29.17 -82.01
N PRO A 113 4.78 28.50 -81.26
CA PRO A 113 4.57 27.06 -81.37
C PRO A 113 4.15 26.72 -82.81
N SER A 114 5.04 26.04 -83.54
CA SER A 114 4.83 25.67 -84.93
C SER A 114 3.59 24.78 -85.04
N GLY A 115 2.62 25.23 -85.84
CA GLY A 115 1.38 24.51 -86.08
C GLY A 115 1.64 23.09 -86.57
N ARG A 116 0.71 22.18 -86.23
CA ARG A 116 0.67 20.82 -86.77
C ARG A 116 0.98 20.84 -88.28
N ARG A 117 2.08 20.20 -88.66
CA ARG A 117 2.62 20.22 -90.03
C ARG A 117 1.72 19.40 -90.95
N ILE A 118 1.36 19.93 -92.10
CA ILE A 118 0.60 19.19 -93.12
C ILE A 118 1.56 18.22 -93.81
N ARG A 119 1.27 16.92 -93.72
CA ARG A 119 2.00 15.86 -94.45
C ARG A 119 1.19 15.42 -95.66
N MET A 120 1.84 15.21 -96.81
CA MET A 120 1.21 14.79 -98.07
C MET A 120 1.47 13.30 -98.40
N ARG A 121 1.65 12.45 -97.38
CA ARG A 121 1.82 10.98 -97.49
C ARG A 121 0.57 10.24 -97.01
N ALA A 122 0.28 9.04 -97.51
CA ALA A 122 -0.81 8.21 -96.99
C ALA A 122 -0.48 7.66 -95.58
N PRO A 123 -1.42 7.69 -94.61
CA PRO A 123 -2.83 8.11 -94.70
C PRO A 123 -3.07 9.54 -94.16
N SER A 124 -2.65 10.59 -94.89
CA SER A 124 -2.95 11.99 -94.52
C SER A 124 -4.44 12.34 -94.65
N PRO A 125 -5.01 13.19 -93.75
CA PRO A 125 -6.39 13.67 -93.83
C PRO A 125 -6.76 14.35 -95.16
N VAL A 126 -5.77 14.86 -95.90
CA VAL A 126 -5.98 15.48 -97.23
C VAL A 126 -6.49 14.44 -98.24
N PHE A 127 -6.00 13.20 -98.19
CA PHE A 127 -6.42 12.11 -99.09
C PHE A 127 -7.74 11.43 -98.69
N ALA A 128 -8.29 11.77 -97.52
CA ALA A 128 -9.69 11.46 -97.20
C ALA A 128 -10.66 12.21 -98.12
N HIS A 129 -10.25 13.39 -98.63
CA HIS A 129 -11.09 14.27 -99.44
C HIS A 129 -10.64 14.37 -100.91
N ALA A 130 -9.33 14.21 -101.18
CA ALA A 130 -8.75 14.33 -102.52
C ALA A 130 -8.23 12.99 -103.07
N ARG A 131 -8.46 12.73 -104.37
CA ARG A 131 -7.85 11.62 -105.13
C ARG A 131 -6.43 11.95 -105.62
N GLN A 132 -6.13 13.24 -105.80
CA GLN A 132 -4.82 13.73 -106.21
C GLN A 132 -4.63 15.14 -105.67
N VAL A 133 -3.42 15.44 -105.19
CA VAL A 133 -3.02 16.78 -104.76
C VAL A 133 -1.94 17.27 -105.72
N SER A 134 -2.25 18.32 -106.49
CA SER A 134 -1.26 18.96 -107.37
C SER A 134 -0.78 20.26 -106.74
N LEU A 135 0.52 20.50 -106.82
CA LEU A 135 1.16 21.67 -106.24
C LEU A 135 1.99 22.38 -107.31
N GLN A 136 1.84 23.70 -107.38
CA GLN A 136 2.57 24.56 -108.31
C GLN A 136 3.09 25.80 -107.57
N SER A 137 4.40 26.01 -107.61
CA SER A 137 5.06 27.17 -106.99
C SER A 137 6.40 27.44 -107.68
N GLY A 138 6.50 28.54 -108.42
CA GLY A 138 7.70 28.85 -109.21
C GLY A 138 8.10 27.71 -110.15
N ASP A 139 9.37 27.29 -110.07
CA ASP A 139 9.92 26.18 -110.87
C ASP A 139 9.43 24.78 -110.44
N TYR A 140 8.74 24.65 -109.31
CA TYR A 140 8.23 23.38 -108.80
C TYR A 140 6.82 23.11 -109.33
N THR A 141 6.64 21.99 -110.05
CA THR A 141 5.30 21.49 -110.43
C THR A 141 5.26 19.97 -110.36
N PHE A 142 4.58 19.46 -109.33
CA PHE A 142 4.50 18.02 -109.03
C PHE A 142 3.17 17.68 -108.34
N SER A 143 2.86 16.39 -108.24
CA SER A 143 1.61 15.90 -107.66
C SER A 143 1.82 14.69 -106.76
N PHE A 144 0.90 14.48 -105.82
CA PHE A 144 0.85 13.31 -104.96
C PHE A 144 -0.42 12.49 -105.27
N ARG A 145 -0.26 11.16 -105.37
CA ARG A 145 -1.37 10.20 -105.54
C ARG A 145 -1.25 9.06 -104.52
N PRO A 146 -2.35 8.63 -103.88
CA PRO A 146 -2.37 7.43 -103.04
C PRO A 146 -2.44 6.16 -103.91
N SER A 147 -1.71 5.09 -103.54
CA SER A 147 -1.81 3.78 -104.21
C SER A 147 -3.20 3.14 -104.02
N PRO A 148 -3.74 2.41 -105.00
CA PRO A 148 -4.97 1.63 -104.83
C PRO A 148 -4.73 0.43 -103.87
N PRO A 149 -5.74 0.00 -103.10
CA PRO A 149 -5.65 -1.23 -102.31
C PRO A 149 -5.64 -2.46 -103.24
N GLU A 150 -4.57 -3.25 -103.27
CA GLU A 150 -4.53 -4.51 -104.04
C GLU A 150 -5.38 -5.62 -103.37
N PRO A 151 -6.06 -6.48 -104.15
CA PRO A 151 -6.67 -7.72 -103.66
C PRO A 151 -5.62 -8.84 -103.45
N PRO A 152 -5.92 -9.89 -102.66
CA PRO A 152 -4.90 -10.84 -102.19
C PRO A 152 -4.51 -11.86 -103.27
N ALA A 153 -3.23 -11.96 -103.62
CA ALA A 153 -2.68 -13.01 -104.49
C ALA A 153 -1.36 -13.60 -103.93
N PRO A 154 -0.99 -14.86 -104.25
CA PRO A 154 0.03 -15.66 -103.55
C PRO A 154 1.46 -15.41 -104.07
N PRO A 155 2.52 -16.00 -103.45
CA PRO A 155 3.81 -15.34 -103.33
C PRO A 155 4.72 -15.53 -104.54
N ARG A 156 5.25 -14.43 -105.10
CA ARG A 156 6.48 -14.43 -105.90
C ARG A 156 7.38 -13.26 -105.53
N ARG A 157 8.68 -13.49 -105.67
CA ARG A 157 9.80 -12.67 -105.21
C ARG A 157 9.94 -11.35 -106.00
N ALA A 158 10.29 -10.33 -105.23
CA ALA A 158 11.23 -9.25 -105.52
C ALA A 158 10.72 -7.99 -106.26
N ILE A 159 10.73 -6.90 -105.48
CA ILE A 159 11.12 -5.52 -105.84
C ILE A 159 10.08 -4.75 -106.67
N ASP A 160 8.99 -4.34 -106.02
CA ASP A 160 8.30 -3.08 -106.34
C ASP A 160 7.82 -2.49 -105.00
N GLY A 161 8.33 -1.32 -104.62
CA GLY A 161 7.96 -0.63 -103.38
C GLY A 161 6.71 0.22 -103.57
N ASP A 162 5.81 0.21 -102.58
CA ASP A 162 4.57 1.00 -102.53
C ASP A 162 4.84 2.51 -102.75
N GLY A 163 4.51 3.01 -103.94
CA GLY A 163 4.87 4.35 -104.39
C GLY A 163 3.92 5.48 -103.97
N THR A 164 4.02 6.00 -102.74
CA THR A 164 3.42 7.31 -102.36
C THR A 164 4.48 8.42 -102.23
N GLY A 165 5.16 8.74 -103.33
CA GLY A 165 6.12 9.84 -103.44
C GLY A 165 5.60 10.98 -104.33
N PRO A 166 6.22 12.17 -104.29
CA PRO A 166 5.89 13.24 -105.23
C PRO A 166 6.25 12.83 -106.66
N LEU A 167 5.34 13.03 -107.61
CA LEU A 167 5.50 12.72 -109.03
C LEU A 167 5.61 14.00 -109.83
N TRP A 168 6.68 14.16 -110.60
CA TRP A 168 6.85 15.30 -111.49
C TRP A 168 5.75 15.31 -112.58
N GLU A 169 5.20 16.50 -112.89
CA GLU A 169 3.97 16.62 -113.68
C GLU A 169 4.05 15.98 -115.10
N GLU A 170 5.22 16.01 -115.75
CA GLU A 170 5.42 15.41 -117.08
C GLU A 170 5.31 13.86 -117.06
N GLU A 171 5.72 13.20 -115.98
CA GLU A 171 5.61 11.75 -115.80
C GLU A 171 4.19 11.35 -115.40
N ALA A 172 3.52 12.17 -114.58
CA ALA A 172 2.11 12.00 -114.23
C ALA A 172 1.14 12.17 -115.41
N ALA A 173 1.60 12.81 -116.49
CA ALA A 173 0.89 12.94 -117.78
C ALA A 173 1.22 11.78 -118.75
N ALA A 174 2.44 11.23 -118.73
CA ALA A 174 2.84 10.08 -119.55
C ALA A 174 2.13 8.77 -119.14
N GLU A 175 1.77 8.62 -117.86
CA GLU A 175 0.96 7.48 -117.39
C GLU A 175 -0.54 7.57 -117.77
N LYS A 176 -1.03 8.75 -118.23
CA LYS A 176 -2.43 8.94 -118.63
C LYS A 176 -2.78 8.40 -120.02
N GLU A 177 -1.81 7.97 -120.83
CA GLU A 177 -2.08 7.48 -122.20
C GLU A 177 -2.66 6.04 -122.27
N LYS A 178 -2.90 5.37 -121.13
CA LYS A 178 -3.52 4.03 -121.11
C LYS A 178 -4.94 3.96 -120.55
N GLY A 179 -5.60 5.08 -120.24
CA GLY A 179 -6.96 5.02 -119.69
C GLY A 179 -7.71 6.35 -119.72
N GLN A 180 -8.42 6.55 -120.83
CA GLN A 180 -9.64 7.36 -121.00
C GLN A 180 -9.54 8.89 -120.93
N GLU A 181 -10.00 9.50 -122.02
CA GLU A 181 -10.05 10.91 -122.38
C GLU A 181 -11.00 11.74 -121.51
N GLY A 182 -10.64 13.01 -121.25
CA GLY A 182 -11.60 14.01 -120.80
C GLY A 182 -11.02 15.17 -120.00
N SER A 183 -10.84 16.31 -120.66
CA SER A 183 -10.65 17.67 -120.11
C SER A 183 -9.35 17.94 -119.33
N SER A 184 -8.45 18.69 -119.97
CA SER A 184 -7.36 19.39 -119.30
C SER A 184 -7.93 20.49 -118.39
N ASN A 185 -8.12 20.17 -117.11
CA ASN A 185 -8.19 21.19 -116.06
C ASN A 185 -6.79 21.80 -115.82
N ARG A 186 -6.13 22.26 -116.89
CA ARG A 186 -4.96 23.13 -116.83
C ARG A 186 -5.47 24.51 -116.43
N GLY A 187 -5.32 24.85 -115.15
CA GLY A 187 -5.25 26.27 -114.78
C GLY A 187 -4.06 26.92 -115.50
N PRO A 188 -4.11 28.23 -115.81
CA PRO A 188 -2.95 28.94 -116.34
C PRO A 188 -1.76 28.77 -115.37
N PRO A 189 -0.50 28.69 -115.84
CA PRO A 189 0.65 28.56 -114.95
C PRO A 189 0.63 29.67 -113.89
N ALA A 190 0.83 29.29 -112.62
CA ALA A 190 0.89 30.28 -111.54
C ALA A 190 1.97 31.32 -111.86
N HIS A 191 1.62 32.61 -111.76
CA HIS A 191 2.56 33.70 -111.97
C HIS A 191 3.63 33.70 -110.87
N ASP A 192 4.80 34.26 -111.16
CA ASP A 192 5.91 34.34 -110.21
C ASP A 192 5.46 35.08 -108.93
N GLY A 193 5.55 34.41 -107.77
CA GLY A 193 5.08 34.94 -106.46
C GLY A 193 3.70 34.48 -106.00
N VAL A 194 3.12 33.43 -106.62
CA VAL A 194 1.91 32.76 -106.12
C VAL A 194 2.14 31.26 -106.02
N THR A 195 1.78 30.67 -104.88
CA THR A 195 1.70 29.22 -104.72
C THR A 195 0.26 28.75 -104.87
N ARG A 196 0.04 27.76 -105.74
CA ARG A 196 -1.26 27.14 -105.99
C ARG A 196 -1.26 25.68 -105.53
N LEU A 197 -2.20 25.35 -104.66
CA LEU A 197 -2.54 23.99 -104.25
C LEU A 197 -3.88 23.58 -104.86
N THR A 198 -3.90 22.51 -105.65
CA THR A 198 -5.11 21.98 -106.28
C THR A 198 -5.45 20.61 -105.70
N LEU A 199 -6.57 20.53 -104.99
CA LEU A 199 -7.13 19.30 -104.44
C LEU A 199 -8.18 18.75 -105.42
N LEU A 200 -7.85 17.68 -106.15
CA LEU A 200 -8.80 16.98 -107.02
C LEU A 200 -9.63 16.02 -106.17
N LEU A 201 -10.96 16.22 -106.10
CA LEU A 201 -11.83 15.50 -105.17
C LEU A 201 -12.13 14.05 -105.65
N ARG A 202 -12.44 13.14 -104.72
CA ARG A 202 -12.85 11.74 -105.02
C ARG A 202 -14.31 11.69 -105.52
N GLU A 203 -14.59 10.84 -106.52
CA GLU A 203 -15.95 10.70 -107.10
C GLU A 203 -16.91 9.89 -106.21
N GLU A 204 -16.41 8.89 -105.48
CA GLU A 204 -17.18 8.17 -104.46
C GLU A 204 -16.95 8.83 -103.09
N GLY A 205 -17.95 9.57 -102.60
CA GLY A 205 -18.01 10.14 -101.25
C GLY A 205 -17.46 11.56 -101.07
N GLY A 206 -16.85 12.19 -102.09
CA GLY A 206 -16.17 13.49 -101.96
C GLY A 206 -16.54 14.58 -102.99
N GLY A 207 -17.53 14.35 -103.86
CA GLY A 207 -18.00 15.37 -104.80
C GLY A 207 -18.86 16.44 -104.11
N ILE A 208 -18.63 17.72 -104.42
CA ILE A 208 -19.51 18.80 -103.97
C ILE A 208 -20.81 18.72 -104.78
N ARG A 209 -21.87 18.14 -104.18
CA ARG A 209 -23.22 18.09 -104.77
C ARG A 209 -23.83 19.50 -104.70
N LEU A 210 -24.29 20.03 -105.83
CA LEU A 210 -24.93 21.35 -105.92
C LEU A 210 -26.40 21.24 -105.52
N ALA A 211 -26.77 22.01 -104.49
CA ALA A 211 -28.08 22.44 -103.99
C ALA A 211 -29.34 21.64 -104.44
N ASN A 212 -29.85 20.76 -103.56
CA ASN A 212 -31.29 20.61 -103.20
C ASN A 212 -31.67 19.29 -102.47
N GLN A 213 -30.76 18.59 -101.78
CA GLN A 213 -31.14 17.48 -100.88
C GLN A 213 -30.31 17.52 -99.58
N GLN A 214 -30.96 17.21 -98.44
CA GLN A 214 -30.47 17.42 -97.07
C GLN A 214 -29.05 16.87 -96.80
N PRO A 215 -28.20 17.59 -96.03
CA PRO A 215 -26.84 17.14 -95.71
C PRO A 215 -26.76 16.43 -94.35
N SER A 216 -26.50 15.12 -94.36
CA SER A 216 -26.47 14.28 -93.16
C SER A 216 -25.10 13.93 -92.59
N ASP A 217 -23.98 14.59 -92.96
CA ASP A 217 -22.67 14.33 -92.32
C ASP A 217 -21.83 15.59 -92.09
N ASP A 218 -21.43 15.81 -90.84
CA ASP A 218 -20.75 17.00 -90.28
C ASP A 218 -19.28 17.19 -90.73
N THR A 219 -18.78 16.31 -91.60
CA THR A 219 -17.35 16.22 -91.96
C THR A 219 -17.02 16.65 -93.39
N SER A 220 -17.99 17.17 -94.15
CA SER A 220 -17.73 17.57 -95.55
C SER A 220 -16.81 18.79 -95.67
N LEU A 221 -15.82 18.71 -96.56
CA LEU A 221 -14.89 19.81 -96.87
C LEU A 221 -15.59 21.13 -97.25
N ARG A 222 -16.82 21.04 -97.79
CA ARG A 222 -17.64 22.20 -98.15
C ARG A 222 -18.10 22.98 -96.92
N ARG A 223 -18.65 22.31 -95.89
CA ARG A 223 -19.05 22.96 -94.63
C ARG A 223 -17.87 23.65 -93.97
N GLN A 224 -16.70 23.01 -93.96
CA GLN A 224 -15.48 23.61 -93.41
C GLN A 224 -15.04 24.91 -94.10
N VAL A 225 -15.39 25.11 -95.38
CA VAL A 225 -15.15 26.38 -96.09
C VAL A 225 -16.29 27.37 -95.83
N GLU A 226 -17.53 26.89 -95.75
CA GLU A 226 -18.70 27.72 -95.45
C GLU A 226 -18.63 28.33 -94.03
N ASP A 227 -18.09 27.59 -93.05
CA ASP A 227 -17.91 27.99 -91.65
C ASP A 227 -16.74 28.99 -91.42
N LEU A 228 -15.99 29.34 -92.47
CA LEU A 228 -14.93 30.35 -92.33
C LEU A 228 -15.54 31.75 -92.12
N GLU A 229 -15.21 32.35 -90.98
CA GLU A 229 -15.69 33.67 -90.51
C GLU A 229 -14.57 34.73 -90.42
N PRO A 230 -14.89 36.05 -90.37
CA PRO A 230 -13.89 37.12 -90.23
C PRO A 230 -13.00 36.98 -88.98
N SER A 231 -13.58 36.47 -87.88
CA SER A 231 -12.90 36.20 -86.60
C SER A 231 -11.67 35.30 -86.76
N HIS A 232 -11.66 34.40 -87.75
CA HIS A 232 -10.52 33.53 -88.03
C HIS A 232 -9.25 34.29 -88.41
N LEU A 233 -9.35 35.52 -88.92
CA LEU A 233 -8.20 36.37 -89.23
C LEU A 233 -7.57 37.03 -87.99
N LEU A 234 -8.33 37.25 -86.91
CA LEU A 234 -7.81 37.83 -85.65
C LEU A 234 -6.71 36.95 -85.02
N PHE A 235 -6.76 35.65 -85.30
CA PHE A 235 -5.84 34.66 -84.74
C PHE A 235 -4.67 34.30 -85.67
N MET A 236 -4.60 34.90 -86.87
CA MET A 236 -3.53 34.64 -87.84
C MET A 236 -2.36 35.61 -87.66
N ARG A 237 -1.12 35.10 -87.67
CA ARG A 237 0.07 35.90 -87.40
C ARG A 237 0.45 36.79 -88.59
N GLN A 238 0.29 36.28 -89.80
CA GLN A 238 0.74 36.92 -91.04
C GLN A 238 -0.41 37.23 -91.99
N LEU A 239 -1.39 36.35 -92.14
CA LEU A 239 -2.56 36.57 -93.00
C LEU A 239 -3.39 37.76 -92.52
N ARG A 240 -3.77 38.63 -93.46
CA ARG A 240 -4.60 39.82 -93.19
C ARG A 240 -5.85 39.87 -94.06
N ARG A 241 -5.85 39.17 -95.19
CA ARG A 241 -7.01 39.05 -96.08
C ARG A 241 -7.32 37.59 -96.43
N MET A 242 -8.60 37.24 -96.38
CA MET A 242 -9.10 35.94 -96.81
C MET A 242 -10.25 36.12 -97.79
N ARG A 243 -10.13 35.51 -98.96
CA ARG A 243 -11.13 35.52 -100.04
C ARG A 243 -11.64 34.11 -100.30
N ILE A 244 -12.96 33.93 -100.38
CA ILE A 244 -13.60 32.63 -100.61
C ILE A 244 -14.55 32.77 -101.80
N ILE A 245 -14.39 31.91 -102.80
CA ILE A 245 -15.14 31.94 -104.07
C ILE A 245 -15.74 30.55 -104.33
N PHE A 246 -17.05 30.47 -104.49
CA PHE A 246 -17.73 29.25 -104.95
C PHE A 246 -18.02 29.37 -106.44
N VAL A 247 -17.69 28.35 -107.25
CA VAL A 247 -17.88 28.35 -108.73
C VAL A 247 -18.65 27.10 -109.20
N LEU A 248 -19.42 27.24 -110.30
CA LEU A 248 -20.19 26.18 -110.96
C LEU A 248 -19.32 25.33 -111.93
N GLU A 249 -19.85 24.21 -112.44
CA GLU A 249 -19.13 23.31 -113.39
C GLU A 249 -18.68 24.02 -114.68
N ASP A 250 -19.41 25.06 -115.09
CA ASP A 250 -19.12 25.90 -116.25
C ASP A 250 -18.22 27.12 -115.94
N LYS A 251 -17.57 27.11 -114.77
CA LYS A 251 -16.62 28.13 -114.28
C LYS A 251 -17.23 29.51 -113.97
N ARG A 252 -18.55 29.62 -113.81
CA ARG A 252 -19.22 30.86 -113.36
C ARG A 252 -19.18 31.00 -111.81
N PRO A 253 -18.91 32.19 -111.24
CA PRO A 253 -18.93 32.41 -109.80
C PRO A 253 -20.36 32.43 -109.25
N LEU A 254 -20.60 31.66 -108.18
CA LEU A 254 -21.87 31.56 -107.45
C LEU A 254 -21.93 32.56 -106.28
N SER A 255 -20.85 32.67 -105.50
CA SER A 255 -20.76 33.59 -104.36
C SER A 255 -19.31 33.91 -104.03
N GLU A 256 -19.07 35.13 -103.56
CA GLU A 256 -17.76 35.61 -103.14
C GLU A 256 -17.85 36.26 -101.74
N ARG A 257 -16.94 35.90 -100.83
CA ARG A 257 -16.78 36.49 -99.48
C ARG A 257 -15.36 37.00 -99.31
N MET A 258 -15.21 38.17 -98.70
CA MET A 258 -13.92 38.81 -98.41
C MET A 258 -13.86 39.30 -96.95
N PHE A 259 -12.77 38.99 -96.25
CA PHE A 259 -12.53 39.39 -94.87
C PHE A 259 -11.20 40.16 -94.73
N SER A 260 -11.18 41.18 -93.86
CA SER A 260 -9.99 41.95 -93.47
C SER A 260 -9.98 42.24 -91.96
N VAL A 261 -8.79 42.40 -91.37
CA VAL A 261 -8.61 42.65 -89.92
C VAL A 261 -9.04 44.06 -89.50
N GLU A 262 -8.87 45.07 -90.35
CA GLU A 262 -9.13 46.48 -90.04
C GLU A 262 -10.60 46.79 -89.70
N ALA A 263 -11.56 45.92 -90.07
CA ALA A 263 -12.98 46.14 -89.83
C ALA A 263 -13.51 45.60 -88.48
N LEU A 264 -12.66 45.01 -87.62
CA LEU A 264 -13.09 44.34 -86.37
C LEU A 264 -12.86 45.11 -85.06
N ASP A 265 -12.20 46.28 -85.07
CA ASP A 265 -11.72 46.97 -83.85
C ASP A 265 -12.75 47.85 -83.10
N GLU A 266 -14.00 48.00 -83.56
CA GLU A 266 -14.94 49.02 -83.02
C GLU A 266 -15.91 48.61 -81.87
N HIS A 267 -15.89 47.39 -81.31
CA HIS A 267 -16.84 46.98 -80.23
C HIS A 267 -16.19 46.17 -79.08
N ILE A 268 -16.42 46.54 -77.79
CA ILE A 268 -16.87 45.73 -76.59
C ILE A 268 -16.55 46.48 -75.23
N GLU A 269 -17.56 46.83 -74.40
CA GLU A 269 -17.40 47.55 -73.09
C GLU A 269 -18.06 46.93 -71.80
N ALA A 270 -18.69 45.74 -71.80
CA ALA A 270 -19.43 45.20 -70.63
C ALA A 270 -18.68 44.15 -69.77
N VAL A 271 -18.84 44.17 -68.42
CA VAL A 271 -18.42 43.11 -67.46
C VAL A 271 -19.64 42.28 -67.05
N VAL A 272 -19.60 40.97 -67.27
CA VAL A 272 -20.68 40.02 -66.96
C VAL A 272 -20.14 38.90 -66.08
N LEU A 273 -20.84 38.62 -64.98
CA LEU A 273 -20.57 37.49 -64.09
C LEU A 273 -21.69 36.46 -64.24
N ALA A 274 -21.33 35.18 -64.38
CA ALA A 274 -22.31 34.09 -64.39
C ALA A 274 -21.95 33.04 -63.31
N PHE A 275 -22.96 32.69 -62.50
CA PHE A 275 -22.82 31.77 -61.39
C PHE A 275 -23.44 30.42 -61.77
N PRO A 276 -22.65 29.34 -61.87
CA PRO A 276 -23.15 28.05 -62.31
C PRO A 276 -24.08 27.42 -61.25
N ILE A 277 -25.28 27.06 -61.69
CA ILE A 277 -26.28 26.35 -60.88
C ILE A 277 -26.68 25.05 -61.60
N ASP A 278 -27.09 24.04 -60.83
CA ASP A 278 -27.69 22.82 -61.37
C ASP A 278 -29.20 22.97 -61.61
N ALA A 279 -29.85 21.88 -62.02
CA ALA A 279 -31.28 21.84 -62.30
C ALA A 279 -32.16 22.18 -61.08
N ASP A 280 -31.63 22.00 -59.87
CA ASP A 280 -32.32 22.25 -58.60
C ASP A 280 -31.96 23.62 -58.00
N CYS A 281 -31.30 24.49 -58.79
CA CYS A 281 -30.85 25.82 -58.38
C CYS A 281 -29.90 25.78 -57.17
N VAL A 282 -29.04 24.77 -57.10
CA VAL A 282 -27.94 24.61 -56.13
C VAL A 282 -26.60 24.93 -56.84
N PRO A 283 -25.61 25.51 -56.15
CA PRO A 283 -24.31 25.80 -56.75
C PRO A 283 -23.62 24.55 -57.31
N ALA A 284 -23.44 24.49 -58.63
CA ALA A 284 -22.80 23.37 -59.33
C ALA A 284 -21.27 23.52 -59.33
N VAL A 285 -20.62 23.49 -58.16
CA VAL A 285 -19.18 23.82 -58.02
C VAL A 285 -18.28 22.57 -57.83
N GLU A 286 -18.87 21.40 -57.57
CA GLU A 286 -18.18 20.25 -56.95
C GLU A 286 -18.05 19.00 -57.86
N SER A 287 -18.47 19.02 -59.14
CA SER A 287 -18.36 17.81 -59.99
C SER A 287 -17.01 17.73 -60.75
N PRO A 288 -16.28 16.59 -60.73
CA PRO A 288 -14.96 16.45 -61.36
C PRO A 288 -14.98 16.65 -62.88
N LEU A 289 -16.10 16.30 -63.53
CA LEU A 289 -16.30 16.46 -64.97
C LEU A 289 -16.58 17.93 -65.34
N GLN A 290 -17.14 18.73 -64.43
CA GLN A 290 -17.39 20.14 -64.69
C GLN A 290 -16.26 21.06 -64.20
N GLN A 291 -15.43 20.66 -63.23
CA GLN A 291 -14.25 21.43 -62.81
C GLN A 291 -13.27 21.74 -63.97
N GLN A 292 -13.17 20.87 -64.99
CA GLN A 292 -12.36 21.13 -66.19
C GLN A 292 -12.97 22.21 -67.12
N GLN A 293 -14.28 22.46 -67.05
CA GLN A 293 -14.98 23.47 -67.86
C GLN A 293 -15.25 24.78 -67.09
N GLN A 294 -15.47 24.70 -65.77
CA GLN A 294 -16.03 25.78 -64.94
C GLN A 294 -15.05 26.88 -64.52
N GLN A 295 -13.79 26.81 -64.93
CA GLN A 295 -12.76 27.70 -64.42
C GLN A 295 -12.21 28.67 -65.48
N ARG A 296 -12.84 28.72 -66.66
CA ARG A 296 -12.38 29.53 -67.81
C ARG A 296 -12.92 30.96 -67.76
N VAL A 297 -12.05 31.94 -67.97
CA VAL A 297 -12.43 33.35 -68.20
C VAL A 297 -12.60 33.58 -69.69
N TYR A 298 -13.68 34.24 -70.10
CA TYR A 298 -14.08 34.34 -71.51
C TYR A 298 -13.93 35.76 -72.05
N ARG A 299 -13.31 35.89 -73.22
CA ARG A 299 -13.42 37.07 -74.11
C ARG A 299 -13.78 36.56 -75.51
N PHE A 300 -15.04 36.15 -75.68
CA PHE A 300 -15.57 35.40 -76.84
C PHE A 300 -14.86 34.04 -77.14
N PHE A 301 -13.58 33.87 -76.77
CA PHE A 301 -12.83 32.63 -76.60
C PHE A 301 -12.34 32.49 -75.15
N PRO A 302 -12.09 31.25 -74.66
CA PRO A 302 -11.56 31.04 -73.31
C PRO A 302 -10.09 31.53 -73.20
N LEU A 303 -9.87 32.59 -72.43
CA LEU A 303 -8.55 33.20 -72.15
C LEU A 303 -7.65 32.33 -71.26
N GLY A 304 -8.24 31.43 -70.48
CA GLY A 304 -7.51 30.52 -69.61
C GLY A 304 -8.23 30.21 -68.31
N ASN A 305 -7.67 29.30 -67.52
CA ASN A 305 -8.20 28.92 -66.22
C ASN A 305 -7.67 29.86 -65.13
N TRP A 306 -8.54 30.64 -64.47
CA TRP A 306 -8.15 31.59 -63.41
C TRP A 306 -8.53 31.11 -62.00
N GLY A 307 -9.01 29.88 -61.85
CA GLY A 307 -9.33 29.29 -60.54
C GLY A 307 -10.58 29.85 -59.85
N PHE A 308 -11.36 30.71 -60.50
CA PHE A 308 -12.64 31.19 -59.98
C PHE A 308 -13.73 30.12 -60.10
N LYS A 309 -14.64 30.11 -59.12
CA LYS A 309 -15.82 29.22 -59.06
C LYS A 309 -17.04 29.79 -59.80
N PHE A 310 -16.85 30.91 -60.49
CA PHE A 310 -17.84 31.62 -61.30
C PHE A 310 -17.20 32.03 -62.64
N LEU A 311 -18.04 32.25 -63.65
CA LEU A 311 -17.59 32.67 -64.98
C LEU A 311 -17.50 34.19 -65.05
N LEU A 312 -16.41 34.68 -65.63
CA LEU A 312 -16.17 36.09 -65.88
C LEU A 312 -16.06 36.32 -67.39
N GLN A 313 -16.90 37.22 -67.92
CA GLN A 313 -16.80 37.72 -69.29
C GLN A 313 -16.58 39.24 -69.26
N CYS A 314 -15.49 39.71 -69.85
CA CYS A 314 -15.26 41.14 -70.04
C CYS A 314 -14.45 41.38 -71.32
N GLY A 315 -14.94 42.30 -72.15
CA GLY A 315 -14.37 42.63 -73.46
C GLY A 315 -12.99 43.26 -73.43
N LEU A 316 -12.60 43.84 -72.30
CA LEU A 316 -11.32 44.52 -72.09
C LEU A 316 -10.28 43.62 -71.41
N LEU A 317 -10.59 42.34 -71.12
CA LEU A 317 -9.63 41.46 -70.47
C LEU A 317 -8.49 41.08 -71.45
N SER A 318 -7.29 41.55 -71.15
CA SER A 318 -6.01 41.07 -71.70
C SER A 318 -4.95 41.07 -70.58
N GLU A 319 -3.89 40.26 -70.72
CA GLU A 319 -2.78 40.26 -69.75
C GLU A 319 -2.08 41.63 -69.66
N GLU A 320 -2.05 42.38 -70.78
CA GLU A 320 -1.49 43.73 -70.87
C GLU A 320 -2.31 44.78 -70.10
N ILE A 321 -3.64 44.66 -70.09
CA ILE A 321 -4.52 45.61 -69.36
C ILE A 321 -4.49 45.33 -67.85
N LEU A 322 -4.41 44.06 -67.46
CA LEU A 322 -4.30 43.67 -66.04
C LEU A 322 -2.98 44.11 -65.39
N THR A 323 -1.92 44.28 -66.18
CA THR A 323 -0.61 44.77 -65.72
C THR A 323 -0.46 46.29 -65.83
N HIS A 324 -1.45 47.00 -66.41
CA HIS A 324 -1.41 48.45 -66.54
C HIS A 324 -1.63 49.15 -65.18
N PRO A 325 -0.76 50.10 -64.77
CA PRO A 325 -0.79 50.70 -63.44
C PRO A 325 -2.10 51.43 -63.12
N ASP A 326 -2.72 52.10 -64.11
CA ASP A 326 -3.98 52.85 -63.90
C ASP A 326 -5.25 52.02 -64.17
N HIS A 327 -5.30 51.28 -65.27
CA HIS A 327 -6.50 50.57 -65.72
C HIS A 327 -6.71 49.20 -65.05
N GLY A 328 -5.64 48.52 -64.64
CA GLY A 328 -5.72 47.22 -63.97
C GLY A 328 -6.47 47.27 -62.64
N PRO A 329 -6.05 48.13 -61.68
CA PRO A 329 -6.73 48.29 -60.40
C PRO A 329 -8.21 48.69 -60.51
N GLU A 330 -8.55 49.58 -61.45
CA GLU A 330 -9.94 50.01 -61.68
C GLU A 330 -10.81 48.87 -62.20
N LEU A 331 -10.31 48.08 -63.15
CA LEU A 331 -11.02 46.91 -63.67
C LEU A 331 -11.24 45.85 -62.59
N LEU A 332 -10.23 45.57 -61.76
CA LEU A 332 -10.36 44.63 -60.63
C LEU A 332 -11.37 45.11 -59.60
N ASP A 333 -11.46 46.41 -59.34
CA ASP A 333 -12.46 46.98 -58.44
C ASP A 333 -13.88 46.89 -59.01
N ARG A 334 -14.06 47.14 -60.31
CA ARG A 334 -15.35 46.96 -60.99
C ARG A 334 -15.81 45.50 -60.96
N ILE A 335 -14.91 44.53 -61.14
CA ILE A 335 -15.22 43.10 -61.01
C ILE A 335 -15.62 42.76 -59.57
N ALA A 336 -14.88 43.27 -58.58
CA ALA A 336 -15.20 43.06 -57.16
C ALA A 336 -16.56 43.68 -56.78
N GLY A 337 -16.84 44.90 -57.24
CA GLY A 337 -18.12 45.57 -57.05
C GLY A 337 -19.28 44.85 -57.72
N ALA A 338 -19.08 44.33 -58.94
CA ALA A 338 -20.09 43.51 -59.63
C ALA A 338 -20.39 42.21 -58.85
N PHE A 339 -19.37 41.56 -58.27
CA PHE A 339 -19.54 40.38 -57.43
C PHE A 339 -20.29 40.71 -56.14
N ALA A 340 -19.96 41.82 -55.48
CA ALA A 340 -20.65 42.27 -54.27
C ALA A 340 -22.11 42.67 -54.55
N HIS A 341 -22.41 43.26 -55.71
CA HIS A 341 -23.78 43.50 -56.13
C HIS A 341 -24.51 42.17 -56.40
N ALA A 342 -23.88 41.24 -57.11
CA ALA A 342 -24.43 39.91 -57.35
C ALA A 342 -24.73 39.15 -56.05
N SER A 343 -23.90 39.27 -55.01
CA SER A 343 -24.17 38.63 -53.72
C SER A 343 -25.44 39.18 -53.04
N THR A 344 -25.76 40.47 -53.20
CA THR A 344 -27.03 41.04 -52.70
C THR A 344 -28.26 40.49 -53.44
N LEU A 345 -28.12 40.15 -54.73
CA LEU A 345 -29.18 39.53 -55.52
C LEU A 345 -29.32 38.03 -55.19
N LEU A 346 -28.19 37.31 -55.11
CA LEU A 346 -28.15 35.90 -54.71
C LEU A 346 -28.69 35.69 -53.30
N HIS A 347 -28.50 36.67 -52.42
CA HIS A 347 -29.10 36.68 -51.08
C HIS A 347 -30.63 36.64 -51.10
N GLN A 348 -31.27 37.34 -52.05
CA GLN A 348 -32.72 37.38 -52.19
C GLN A 348 -33.28 36.12 -52.86
N HIS A 349 -32.42 35.24 -53.40
CA HIS A 349 -32.83 34.02 -54.07
C HIS A 349 -33.24 32.93 -53.06
N PRO A 350 -34.39 32.22 -53.25
CA PRO A 350 -34.89 31.23 -52.30
C PRO A 350 -33.90 30.11 -51.95
N THR A 351 -33.15 29.61 -52.94
CA THR A 351 -32.23 28.47 -52.77
C THR A 351 -30.78 28.86 -52.52
N LEU A 352 -30.35 30.05 -52.97
CA LEU A 352 -28.94 30.46 -52.98
C LEU A 352 -28.57 31.37 -51.80
N SER A 353 -29.56 31.88 -51.07
CA SER A 353 -29.43 32.88 -49.99
C SER A 353 -28.33 32.62 -48.97
N TYR A 354 -28.13 31.36 -48.58
CA TYR A 354 -27.11 30.92 -47.62
C TYR A 354 -25.95 30.12 -48.26
N VAL A 355 -26.07 29.75 -49.52
CA VAL A 355 -25.16 28.80 -50.20
C VAL A 355 -24.26 29.49 -51.22
N TRP A 356 -24.61 30.72 -51.65
CA TRP A 356 -23.78 31.53 -52.55
C TRP A 356 -22.33 31.75 -52.09
N PRO A 357 -21.96 31.76 -50.78
CA PRO A 357 -20.56 31.86 -50.39
C PRO A 357 -19.68 30.72 -50.92
N LYS A 358 -20.27 29.61 -51.39
CA LYS A 358 -19.52 28.58 -52.11
C LYS A 358 -18.79 29.09 -53.36
N TYR A 359 -19.26 30.19 -53.97
CA TYR A 359 -18.61 30.83 -55.12
C TYR A 359 -17.41 31.71 -54.74
N LEU A 360 -17.09 31.84 -53.44
CA LEU A 360 -15.94 32.63 -53.00
C LEU A 360 -14.62 32.01 -53.49
N PRO A 361 -13.69 32.81 -54.01
CA PRO A 361 -12.38 32.33 -54.45
C PRO A 361 -11.49 31.87 -53.27
N SER A 362 -10.84 30.72 -53.43
CA SER A 362 -9.83 30.19 -52.49
C SER A 362 -8.46 30.88 -52.74
N GLN A 363 -7.77 31.32 -51.68
CA GLN A 363 -6.52 32.10 -51.79
C GLN A 363 -5.26 31.29 -52.22
N GLY A 364 -5.36 29.96 -52.34
CA GLY A 364 -4.21 29.06 -52.44
C GLY A 364 -3.49 28.96 -53.79
N HIS A 365 -3.85 29.73 -54.82
CA HIS A 365 -3.31 29.49 -56.18
C HIS A 365 -2.61 30.68 -56.86
N VAL A 366 -2.45 31.82 -56.21
CA VAL A 366 -1.95 33.02 -56.90
C VAL A 366 -0.95 33.79 -56.03
N THR A 367 0.32 33.41 -56.08
CA THR A 367 1.44 34.23 -55.55
C THR A 367 2.31 34.67 -56.72
N GLY A 368 2.48 35.99 -56.90
CA GLY A 368 3.40 36.59 -57.89
C GLY A 368 2.75 37.22 -59.12
N ASP A 369 1.45 37.54 -59.06
CA ASP A 369 0.63 37.77 -60.24
C ASP A 369 -0.35 38.94 -59.99
N PRO A 370 -0.54 39.89 -60.93
CA PRO A 370 -1.50 41.01 -60.81
C PRO A 370 -2.92 40.59 -60.39
N ARG A 371 -3.27 39.30 -60.60
CA ARG A 371 -4.53 38.68 -60.20
C ARG A 371 -4.72 38.47 -58.69
N ALA A 372 -3.66 38.55 -57.86
CA ALA A 372 -3.73 38.32 -56.41
C ALA A 372 -4.58 39.36 -55.66
N GLY A 373 -4.71 40.59 -56.19
CA GLY A 373 -5.46 41.68 -55.57
C GLY A 373 -6.99 41.53 -55.64
N LEU A 374 -7.52 40.70 -56.54
CA LEU A 374 -8.96 40.58 -56.76
C LEU A 374 -9.67 39.93 -55.56
N VAL A 375 -9.09 38.87 -54.98
CA VAL A 375 -9.67 38.18 -53.83
C VAL A 375 -9.72 39.11 -52.61
N GLY A 376 -8.69 39.93 -52.40
CA GLY A 376 -8.66 40.96 -51.35
C GLY A 376 -9.80 41.98 -51.53
N ARG A 377 -9.96 42.51 -52.74
CA ARG A 377 -11.01 43.49 -53.08
C ARG A 377 -12.42 42.91 -52.96
N ILE A 378 -12.64 41.68 -53.45
CA ILE A 378 -13.94 40.98 -53.28
C ILE A 378 -14.26 40.86 -51.78
N ASN A 379 -13.29 40.45 -50.96
CA ASN A 379 -13.49 40.32 -49.52
C ASN A 379 -13.78 41.66 -48.83
N GLU A 380 -13.20 42.77 -49.28
CA GLU A 380 -13.48 44.12 -48.78
C GLU A 380 -14.89 44.59 -49.13
N HIS A 381 -15.28 44.51 -50.40
CA HIS A 381 -16.62 44.90 -50.88
C HIS A 381 -17.74 44.04 -50.28
N LEU A 382 -17.44 42.81 -49.88
CA LEU A 382 -18.40 41.90 -49.25
C LEU A 382 -18.59 42.12 -47.74
N ARG A 383 -17.76 42.91 -47.04
CA ARG A 383 -17.84 43.06 -45.56
C ARG A 383 -19.20 43.52 -45.08
N ASP A 384 -19.78 44.53 -45.71
CA ASP A 384 -21.10 45.08 -45.34
C ASP A 384 -22.28 44.13 -45.66
N PRO A 385 -22.45 43.62 -46.89
CA PRO A 385 -23.56 42.72 -47.21
C PRO A 385 -23.49 41.39 -46.43
N VAL A 386 -22.29 40.83 -46.23
CA VAL A 386 -22.12 39.63 -45.42
C VAL A 386 -22.31 39.93 -43.93
N GLY A 387 -21.80 41.06 -43.43
CA GLY A 387 -21.99 41.49 -42.04
C GLY A 387 -23.46 41.63 -41.65
N ARG A 388 -24.30 42.19 -42.53
CA ARG A 388 -25.76 42.27 -42.31
C ARG A 388 -26.43 40.90 -42.22
N MET A 389 -26.02 39.96 -43.07
CA MET A 389 -26.54 38.59 -43.05
C MET A 389 -26.09 37.81 -41.81
N ARG A 390 -24.82 37.94 -41.43
CA ARG A 390 -24.30 37.38 -40.18
C ARG A 390 -25.10 37.91 -38.98
N ALA A 391 -25.32 39.22 -38.89
CA ALA A 391 -26.16 39.81 -37.86
C ALA A 391 -27.60 39.26 -37.88
N LYS A 392 -28.21 39.06 -39.06
CA LYS A 392 -29.55 38.46 -39.19
C LYS A 392 -29.59 37.02 -38.66
N ILE A 393 -28.57 36.20 -38.96
CA ILE A 393 -28.46 34.82 -38.44
C ILE A 393 -28.26 34.83 -36.92
N LEU A 394 -27.46 35.75 -36.39
CA LEU A 394 -27.14 35.83 -34.96
C LEU A 394 -28.27 36.46 -34.11
N ILE A 395 -29.13 37.31 -34.71
CA ILE A 395 -30.26 37.96 -34.03
C ILE A 395 -31.56 37.15 -34.21
N GLY A 396 -31.72 36.45 -35.33
CA GLY A 396 -32.98 35.81 -35.77
C GLY A 396 -33.29 34.44 -35.17
N GLY A 397 -32.64 34.03 -34.07
CA GLY A 397 -32.89 32.75 -33.41
C GLY A 397 -34.24 32.71 -32.68
N GLY A 398 -35.35 32.52 -33.40
CA GLY A 398 -36.67 32.44 -32.76
C GLY A 398 -37.92 32.39 -33.63
N GLU A 399 -37.90 31.89 -34.87
CA GLU A 399 -39.14 31.64 -35.62
C GLU A 399 -39.40 30.14 -35.85
N SER A 400 -40.64 29.76 -35.56
CA SER A 400 -41.20 28.41 -35.36
C SER A 400 -41.40 27.59 -36.67
N MET A 401 -41.05 26.30 -36.59
CA MET A 401 -41.70 25.09 -37.18
C MET A 401 -41.67 24.82 -38.71
N ALA A 402 -40.93 23.75 -39.13
CA ALA A 402 -41.22 22.79 -40.22
C ALA A 402 -40.00 21.85 -40.48
N PRO A 403 -40.15 20.69 -41.19
CA PRO A 403 -39.05 19.76 -41.54
C PRO A 403 -37.85 20.38 -42.28
N THR A 404 -38.02 21.58 -42.84
CA THR A 404 -36.98 22.41 -43.46
C THR A 404 -36.01 23.06 -42.44
N ALA A 405 -36.25 22.91 -41.13
CA ALA A 405 -35.45 23.53 -40.08
C ALA A 405 -34.00 23.01 -40.04
N LEU A 406 -33.79 21.71 -40.27
CA LEU A 406 -32.46 21.10 -40.25
C LEU A 406 -31.61 21.56 -41.43
N GLU A 407 -32.19 21.56 -42.63
CA GLU A 407 -31.51 22.03 -43.83
C GLU A 407 -31.19 23.54 -43.73
N ARG A 408 -32.10 24.33 -43.15
CA ARG A 408 -31.87 25.75 -42.86
C ARG A 408 -30.76 25.96 -41.83
N CYS A 409 -30.78 25.25 -40.70
CA CYS A 409 -29.74 25.34 -39.66
C CYS A 409 -28.36 24.99 -40.24
N LYS A 410 -28.26 23.92 -41.02
CA LYS A 410 -27.01 23.55 -41.71
C LYS A 410 -26.55 24.66 -42.67
N LYS A 411 -27.45 25.21 -43.48
CA LYS A 411 -27.14 26.31 -44.41
C LYS A 411 -26.65 27.57 -43.68
N GLU A 412 -27.28 27.91 -42.55
CA GLU A 412 -26.87 29.05 -41.71
C GLU A 412 -25.48 28.84 -41.08
N LEU A 413 -25.20 27.66 -40.54
CA LEU A 413 -23.86 27.34 -39.99
C LEU A 413 -22.78 27.28 -41.07
N VAL A 414 -23.08 26.70 -42.25
CA VAL A 414 -22.16 26.70 -43.41
C VAL A 414 -21.88 28.12 -43.88
N PHE A 415 -22.90 28.98 -43.93
CA PHE A 415 -22.73 30.40 -44.24
C PHE A 415 -21.78 31.07 -43.24
N LEU A 416 -21.97 30.86 -41.94
CA LEU A 416 -21.12 31.43 -40.89
C LEU A 416 -19.67 30.94 -40.96
N TYR A 417 -19.45 29.67 -41.33
CA TYR A 417 -18.12 29.08 -41.53
C TYR A 417 -17.42 29.66 -42.75
N LEU A 418 -18.06 29.66 -43.92
CA LEU A 418 -17.46 30.19 -45.16
C LEU A 418 -17.20 31.69 -45.10
N THR A 419 -17.92 32.42 -44.23
CA THR A 419 -17.78 33.87 -44.03
C THR A 419 -17.02 34.25 -42.75
N SER A 420 -16.35 33.30 -42.08
CA SER A 420 -15.63 33.52 -40.82
C SER A 420 -14.57 34.62 -40.89
N ARG A 421 -13.98 34.86 -42.08
CA ARG A 421 -12.97 35.91 -42.33
C ARG A 421 -13.52 37.32 -42.28
N GLN A 422 -14.83 37.46 -42.44
CA GLN A 422 -15.55 38.72 -42.34
C GLN A 422 -16.21 38.88 -40.96
N ARG A 423 -15.81 38.05 -39.98
CA ARG A 423 -16.28 38.14 -38.61
C ARG A 423 -16.00 39.52 -38.04
N SER A 424 -17.04 40.15 -37.50
CA SER A 424 -16.93 41.39 -36.73
C SER A 424 -16.67 41.08 -35.25
N VAL A 425 -16.06 42.00 -34.51
CA VAL A 425 -15.95 41.92 -33.04
C VAL A 425 -17.33 41.83 -32.36
N ARG A 426 -18.39 42.27 -33.05
CA ARG A 426 -19.78 42.20 -32.58
C ARG A 426 -20.48 40.86 -32.85
N ASP A 427 -19.84 39.91 -33.54
CA ASP A 427 -20.41 38.60 -33.81
C ASP A 427 -20.34 37.72 -32.55
N ASP A 428 -21.39 37.82 -31.74
CA ASP A 428 -21.59 36.98 -30.56
C ASP A 428 -22.32 35.68 -30.93
N PHE A 429 -21.62 34.56 -30.80
CA PHE A 429 -22.15 33.23 -31.09
C PHE A 429 -22.99 32.65 -29.93
N GLN A 430 -23.10 33.35 -28.79
CA GLN A 430 -23.91 32.90 -27.65
C GLN A 430 -25.41 32.73 -27.97
N ASN A 431 -25.91 33.42 -29.00
CA ASN A 431 -27.31 33.34 -29.42
C ASN A 431 -27.58 32.30 -30.52
N ILE A 432 -26.56 31.58 -30.97
CA ILE A 432 -26.74 30.53 -31.99
C ILE A 432 -27.53 29.36 -31.40
N THR A 433 -28.53 28.91 -32.15
CA THR A 433 -29.30 27.71 -31.88
C THR A 433 -28.93 26.63 -32.90
N VAL A 434 -28.64 25.43 -32.43
CA VAL A 434 -28.39 24.24 -33.24
C VAL A 434 -29.50 23.22 -33.00
N LEU A 435 -29.70 22.29 -33.94
CA LEU A 435 -30.64 21.19 -33.73
C LEU A 435 -29.91 19.96 -33.18
N ASP A 436 -30.49 19.36 -32.15
CA ASP A 436 -30.00 18.11 -31.60
C ASP A 436 -30.54 16.87 -32.37
N GLN A 437 -30.20 15.67 -31.91
CA GLN A 437 -30.58 14.40 -32.51
C GLN A 437 -32.10 14.16 -32.58
N ASN A 438 -32.88 14.86 -31.76
CA ASN A 438 -34.35 14.77 -31.73
C ASN A 438 -35.01 15.90 -32.54
N LEU A 439 -34.21 16.73 -33.24
CA LEU A 439 -34.63 17.94 -33.95
C LEU A 439 -35.08 19.06 -32.98
N ASP A 440 -34.71 18.99 -31.71
CA ASP A 440 -35.02 20.03 -30.75
C ASP A 440 -34.02 21.20 -30.89
N PRO A 441 -34.50 22.46 -30.88
CA PRO A 441 -33.64 23.63 -30.93
C PRO A 441 -32.92 23.84 -29.58
N VAL A 442 -31.60 23.78 -29.63
CA VAL A 442 -30.73 23.87 -28.45
C VAL A 442 -29.69 24.97 -28.62
N ARG A 443 -29.40 25.70 -27.55
CA ARG A 443 -28.34 26.73 -27.52
C ARG A 443 -27.07 26.17 -26.85
N PRO A 444 -25.95 26.00 -27.58
CA PRO A 444 -24.69 25.51 -27.00
C PRO A 444 -24.11 26.40 -25.88
N ALA A 445 -24.51 27.68 -25.86
CA ALA A 445 -24.16 28.62 -24.80
C ALA A 445 -24.86 28.31 -23.46
N ASP A 446 -26.08 27.76 -23.51
CA ASP A 446 -26.90 27.49 -22.33
C ASP A 446 -26.72 26.05 -21.83
N GLN A 447 -26.50 25.08 -22.74
CA GLN A 447 -26.29 23.67 -22.39
C GLN A 447 -25.22 22.99 -23.24
N ASP A 448 -24.64 21.90 -22.73
CA ASP A 448 -23.65 21.11 -23.46
C ASP A 448 -24.31 20.33 -24.60
N VAL A 449 -23.83 20.55 -25.82
CA VAL A 449 -24.20 19.80 -27.03
C VAL A 449 -22.97 19.06 -27.51
N TYR A 450 -23.05 17.74 -27.64
CA TYR A 450 -21.91 16.90 -27.99
C TYR A 450 -21.87 16.55 -29.48
N LEU A 451 -20.68 16.26 -30.01
CA LEU A 451 -20.57 15.64 -31.33
C LEU A 451 -21.07 14.19 -31.28
N PRO A 452 -21.86 13.73 -32.26
CA PRO A 452 -22.20 12.32 -32.40
C PRO A 452 -20.95 11.52 -32.77
N GLY A 453 -20.81 10.33 -32.21
CA GLY A 453 -19.63 9.50 -32.41
C GLY A 453 -19.70 8.24 -31.57
N ARG A 454 -19.30 7.10 -32.12
CA ARG A 454 -19.35 5.79 -31.45
C ARG A 454 -17.98 5.18 -31.18
N SER A 455 -16.93 6.00 -31.21
CA SER A 455 -15.61 5.56 -30.77
C SER A 455 -15.63 5.24 -29.29
N ARG A 456 -14.76 4.32 -28.84
CA ARG A 456 -14.61 4.01 -27.42
C ARG A 456 -14.34 5.32 -26.64
N TYR A 457 -15.11 5.55 -25.57
CA TYR A 457 -15.05 6.76 -24.72
C TYR A 457 -15.57 8.06 -25.36
N SER A 458 -16.20 8.01 -26.53
CA SER A 458 -16.98 9.15 -27.03
C SER A 458 -18.16 9.46 -26.10
N PRO A 459 -18.65 10.71 -26.03
CA PRO A 459 -19.84 11.04 -25.23
C PRO A 459 -21.07 10.16 -25.54
N GLU A 460 -21.31 9.78 -26.79
CA GLU A 460 -22.43 8.88 -27.18
C GLU A 460 -22.23 7.46 -26.61
N ASP A 461 -21.00 6.93 -26.67
CA ASP A 461 -20.66 5.62 -26.09
C ASP A 461 -20.74 5.62 -24.56
N LEU A 462 -20.34 6.71 -23.91
CA LEU A 462 -20.39 6.84 -22.44
C LEU A 462 -21.82 6.98 -21.92
N PHE A 463 -22.66 7.77 -22.59
CA PHE A 463 -24.01 8.10 -22.16
C PHE A 463 -25.07 7.07 -22.56
N ARG A 464 -24.77 6.13 -23.47
CA ARG A 464 -25.74 5.09 -23.86
C ARG A 464 -26.17 4.23 -22.67
N PRO A 465 -27.42 3.74 -22.63
CA PRO A 465 -27.84 2.78 -21.63
C PRO A 465 -27.19 1.42 -21.88
N VAL A 466 -26.82 0.70 -20.80
CA VAL A 466 -26.32 -0.68 -20.85
C VAL A 466 -27.05 -1.51 -19.82
N THR A 467 -27.69 -2.59 -20.28
CA THR A 467 -28.39 -3.54 -19.44
C THR A 467 -27.44 -4.25 -18.48
N ALA A 468 -27.85 -4.48 -17.24
CA ALA A 468 -27.06 -5.24 -16.27
C ALA A 468 -26.86 -6.67 -16.79
N GLY A 469 -25.67 -6.98 -17.29
CA GLY A 469 -25.37 -8.26 -17.93
C GLY A 469 -24.39 -8.13 -19.10
N GLU A 470 -23.23 -7.51 -18.84
CA GLU A 470 -21.94 -7.60 -19.56
C GLU A 470 -21.02 -6.57 -18.87
N GLY A 471 -20.33 -6.99 -17.80
CA GLY A 471 -19.24 -6.19 -17.20
C GLY A 471 -19.55 -5.33 -15.95
N SER A 472 -20.78 -4.88 -15.70
CA SER A 472 -21.12 -4.08 -14.49
C SER A 472 -22.28 -4.68 -13.68
N ARG A 473 -22.15 -4.68 -12.34
CA ARG A 473 -23.17 -5.20 -11.38
C ARG A 473 -24.45 -4.36 -11.35
N GLU A 474 -24.34 -3.07 -11.67
CA GLU A 474 -25.44 -2.13 -11.82
C GLU A 474 -25.35 -1.59 -13.25
N GLY A 475 -26.36 -1.86 -14.09
CA GLY A 475 -26.40 -1.35 -15.47
C GLY A 475 -26.34 0.18 -15.53
N ALA A 476 -25.96 0.71 -16.69
CA ALA A 476 -25.97 2.16 -16.91
C ALA A 476 -27.37 2.60 -17.39
N PRO A 477 -28.09 3.49 -16.68
CA PRO A 477 -29.47 3.85 -17.01
C PRO A 477 -29.60 4.75 -18.25
N GLY A 478 -28.48 5.26 -18.77
CA GLY A 478 -28.44 6.27 -19.82
C GLY A 478 -28.35 7.69 -19.22
N PHE A 479 -27.65 8.58 -19.91
CA PHE A 479 -27.57 10.01 -19.55
C PHE A 479 -28.22 10.85 -20.64
N ALA A 480 -29.15 11.72 -20.24
CA ALA A 480 -29.86 12.60 -21.17
C ALA A 480 -28.93 13.75 -21.60
N ALA A 481 -28.33 13.62 -22.79
CA ALA A 481 -27.50 14.64 -23.41
C ALA A 481 -28.01 14.97 -24.82
N SER A 482 -27.81 16.23 -25.23
CA SER A 482 -28.04 16.66 -26.61
C SER A 482 -26.79 16.38 -27.45
N PHE A 483 -26.99 15.72 -28.58
CA PHE A 483 -25.99 15.45 -29.60
C PHE A 483 -26.34 16.23 -30.85
N LEU A 484 -25.35 16.87 -31.47
CA LEU A 484 -25.56 17.60 -32.72
C LEU A 484 -26.12 16.66 -33.80
N HIS A 485 -27.16 17.09 -34.52
CA HIS A 485 -27.80 16.25 -35.53
C HIS A 485 -26.78 15.79 -36.61
N PRO A 486 -26.65 14.47 -36.90
CA PRO A 486 -25.61 13.94 -37.80
C PRO A 486 -25.61 14.53 -39.22
N GLU A 487 -26.78 14.93 -39.74
CA GLU A 487 -26.86 15.55 -41.07
C GLU A 487 -26.12 16.90 -41.18
N ILE A 488 -25.90 17.61 -40.06
CA ILE A 488 -25.11 18.84 -40.03
C ILE A 488 -23.63 18.54 -40.35
N LEU A 489 -23.14 17.36 -39.97
CA LEU A 489 -21.78 16.90 -40.23
C LEU A 489 -21.63 16.24 -41.62
N SER A 490 -22.68 15.59 -42.12
CA SER A 490 -22.68 14.98 -43.46
C SER A 490 -22.38 16.00 -44.55
N ASN A 491 -21.52 15.71 -45.52
CA ASN A 491 -21.16 16.62 -46.62
C ASN A 491 -20.81 18.05 -46.12
N GLY A 492 -19.90 18.15 -45.14
CA GLY A 492 -19.40 19.42 -44.62
C GLY A 492 -18.76 20.30 -45.71
N PRO A 493 -18.69 21.63 -45.51
CA PRO A 493 -18.13 22.55 -46.49
C PRO A 493 -16.64 22.27 -46.72
N GLU A 494 -16.19 22.41 -47.98
CA GLU A 494 -14.76 22.37 -48.31
C GLU A 494 -14.00 23.45 -47.52
N ARG A 495 -12.84 23.08 -47.00
CA ARG A 495 -11.95 23.98 -46.26
C ARG A 495 -11.49 25.11 -47.19
N PRO A 496 -11.74 26.41 -46.86
CA PRO A 496 -11.41 27.53 -47.75
C PRO A 496 -9.93 27.63 -48.11
N ASP A 497 -9.04 27.38 -47.14
CA ASP A 497 -7.60 27.19 -47.29
C ASP A 497 -6.97 26.54 -46.06
N SER A 498 -5.66 26.28 -46.11
CA SER A 498 -4.89 25.64 -45.04
C SER A 498 -4.81 26.42 -43.71
N SER A 499 -5.21 27.70 -43.68
CA SER A 499 -5.25 28.53 -42.47
C SER A 499 -6.59 28.48 -41.73
N HIS A 500 -7.67 28.09 -42.42
CA HIS A 500 -9.01 28.01 -41.84
C HIS A 500 -9.18 26.73 -41.01
N PRO A 501 -9.86 26.70 -39.84
CA PRO A 501 -10.15 25.44 -39.14
C PRO A 501 -10.98 24.47 -39.99
N ALA A 502 -10.80 23.15 -39.76
CA ALA A 502 -11.69 22.14 -40.31
C ALA A 502 -13.12 22.35 -39.81
N TRP A 503 -14.14 21.86 -40.54
CA TRP A 503 -15.55 22.06 -40.21
C TRP A 503 -15.90 21.67 -38.77
N GLU A 504 -15.52 20.47 -38.34
CA GLU A 504 -15.75 19.97 -36.98
C GLU A 504 -15.02 20.80 -35.92
N GLN A 505 -13.75 21.13 -36.18
CA GLN A 505 -12.95 21.95 -35.28
C GLN A 505 -13.53 23.36 -35.11
N TRP A 506 -14.09 23.93 -36.18
CA TRP A 506 -14.76 25.22 -36.11
C TRP A 506 -16.06 25.17 -35.28
N LEU A 507 -16.85 24.10 -35.41
CA LEU A 507 -18.03 23.88 -34.57
C LEU A 507 -17.65 23.80 -33.08
N ILE A 508 -16.52 23.17 -32.77
CA ILE A 508 -16.01 23.08 -31.40
C ILE A 508 -15.56 24.47 -30.91
N ASP A 509 -14.64 25.11 -31.63
CA ASP A 509 -13.96 26.32 -31.15
C ASP A 509 -14.82 27.58 -31.24
N SER A 510 -15.69 27.69 -32.24
CA SER A 510 -16.49 28.89 -32.52
C SER A 510 -17.93 28.79 -32.04
N ILE A 511 -18.57 27.61 -32.16
CA ILE A 511 -19.97 27.42 -31.76
C ILE A 511 -20.10 26.87 -30.34
N GLY A 512 -19.06 26.22 -29.80
CA GLY A 512 -19.06 25.66 -28.44
C GLY A 512 -19.61 24.23 -28.36
N ILE A 513 -19.63 23.50 -29.47
CA ILE A 513 -19.98 22.07 -29.48
C ILE A 513 -18.87 21.27 -28.79
N GLN A 514 -19.25 20.31 -27.95
CA GLN A 514 -18.33 19.54 -27.13
C GLN A 514 -17.92 18.25 -27.84
N ALA A 515 -16.62 18.08 -28.11
CA ALA A 515 -16.07 16.82 -28.63
C ALA A 515 -15.86 15.76 -27.55
N ARG A 516 -15.72 16.19 -26.29
CA ARG A 516 -15.45 15.36 -25.10
C ARG A 516 -16.33 15.79 -23.95
N ILE A 517 -16.45 14.95 -22.93
CA ILE A 517 -17.11 15.35 -21.69
C ILE A 517 -16.25 16.39 -20.95
N ARG A 518 -16.90 17.25 -20.17
CA ARG A 518 -16.23 18.22 -19.30
C ARG A 518 -16.04 17.62 -17.92
N LEU A 519 -14.90 17.85 -17.28
CA LEU A 519 -14.71 17.56 -15.87
C LEU A 519 -15.43 18.59 -15.01
N ILE A 520 -15.42 19.87 -15.41
CA ILE A 520 -15.97 20.98 -14.62
C ILE A 520 -17.39 21.34 -15.08
N SER A 521 -18.29 21.62 -14.14
CA SER A 521 -19.60 22.20 -14.42
C SER A 521 -19.48 23.61 -15.01
N ARG A 522 -20.50 24.06 -15.74
CA ARG A 522 -20.53 25.43 -16.30
C ARG A 522 -20.45 26.54 -15.25
N ALA A 523 -20.91 26.27 -14.03
CA ALA A 523 -20.79 27.18 -12.89
C ALA A 523 -19.36 27.25 -12.32
N GLY A 524 -18.51 26.26 -12.59
CA GLY A 524 -17.14 26.20 -12.08
C GLY A 524 -17.00 25.73 -10.63
N GLU A 525 -18.11 25.35 -9.98
CA GLU A 525 -18.15 25.05 -8.54
C GLU A 525 -18.08 23.55 -8.22
N SER A 526 -18.49 22.69 -9.16
CA SER A 526 -18.52 21.23 -8.98
C SER A 526 -18.07 20.48 -10.23
N PRO A 527 -17.80 19.17 -10.13
CA PRO A 527 -17.69 18.32 -11.31
C PRO A 527 -18.96 18.39 -12.15
N SER A 528 -18.83 18.21 -13.47
CA SER A 528 -19.97 18.27 -14.39
C SER A 528 -20.90 17.07 -14.17
N ALA A 529 -22.20 17.25 -14.43
CA ALA A 529 -23.18 16.15 -14.33
C ALA A 529 -22.82 14.96 -15.25
N ALA A 530 -22.26 15.25 -16.43
CA ALA A 530 -21.75 14.25 -17.36
C ALA A 530 -20.61 13.42 -16.76
N PHE A 531 -19.60 14.08 -16.17
CA PHE A 531 -18.48 13.39 -15.55
C PHE A 531 -18.92 12.60 -14.30
N THR A 532 -19.79 13.17 -13.46
CA THR A 532 -20.35 12.47 -12.30
C THR A 532 -21.15 11.23 -12.71
N TYR A 533 -21.91 11.29 -13.81
CA TYR A 533 -22.59 10.12 -14.37
C TYR A 533 -21.60 9.04 -14.79
N VAL A 534 -20.55 9.40 -15.52
CA VAL A 534 -19.50 8.48 -15.97
C VAL A 534 -18.78 7.84 -14.77
N ALA A 535 -18.38 8.64 -13.78
CA ALA A 535 -17.75 8.15 -12.55
C ALA A 535 -18.62 7.14 -11.78
N LYS A 536 -19.95 7.26 -11.84
CA LYS A 536 -20.89 6.39 -11.12
C LYS A 536 -21.27 5.12 -11.88
N HIS A 537 -21.34 5.18 -13.21
CA HIS A 537 -21.93 4.11 -14.03
C HIS A 537 -20.96 3.48 -15.04
N ARG A 538 -19.81 4.13 -15.32
CA ARG A 538 -18.84 3.77 -16.36
C ARG A 538 -17.42 3.74 -15.78
N HIS A 539 -17.15 2.70 -14.99
CA HIS A 539 -15.85 2.53 -14.34
C HIS A 539 -14.75 2.11 -15.34
N ASP A 540 -15.12 1.40 -16.42
CA ASP A 540 -14.20 0.98 -17.48
C ASP A 540 -13.61 2.20 -18.19
N GLY A 541 -12.30 2.41 -18.07
CA GLY A 541 -11.59 3.53 -18.68
C GLY A 541 -11.82 4.89 -18.00
N LEU A 542 -12.45 4.93 -16.81
CA LEU A 542 -12.71 6.17 -16.07
C LEU A 542 -11.45 7.02 -15.88
N LEU A 543 -10.31 6.38 -15.58
CA LEU A 543 -9.04 7.08 -15.39
C LEU A 543 -8.47 7.63 -16.69
N ASP A 544 -8.65 6.94 -17.82
CA ASP A 544 -8.25 7.46 -19.13
C ASP A 544 -9.06 8.71 -19.48
N ILE A 545 -10.37 8.69 -19.19
CA ILE A 545 -11.26 9.83 -19.39
C ILE A 545 -10.87 10.99 -18.47
N LEU A 546 -10.56 10.69 -17.20
CA LEU A 546 -10.09 11.70 -16.24
C LEU A 546 -8.76 12.32 -16.71
N GLU A 547 -7.83 11.53 -17.23
CA GLU A 547 -6.55 12.02 -17.77
C GLU A 547 -6.76 12.95 -18.96
N GLU A 548 -7.63 12.57 -19.89
CA GLU A 548 -7.95 13.39 -21.06
C GLU A 548 -8.60 14.73 -20.68
N CYS A 549 -9.52 14.71 -19.69
CA CYS A 549 -10.12 15.93 -19.16
C CYS A 549 -9.11 16.77 -18.37
N TRP A 550 -8.22 16.14 -17.60
CA TRP A 550 -7.22 16.80 -16.77
C TRP A 550 -6.21 17.59 -17.62
N ARG A 551 -5.85 17.10 -18.81
CA ARG A 551 -4.97 17.83 -19.76
C ARG A 551 -5.51 19.21 -20.16
N VAL A 552 -6.82 19.41 -20.11
CA VAL A 552 -7.47 20.64 -20.56
C VAL A 552 -7.92 21.49 -19.38
N GLU A 553 -8.57 20.86 -18.39
CA GLU A 553 -9.24 21.56 -17.29
C GLU A 553 -8.49 21.44 -15.96
N GLY A 554 -7.35 20.73 -15.90
CA GLY A 554 -6.60 20.47 -14.67
C GLY A 554 -6.16 21.74 -13.93
N GLU A 555 -5.66 22.75 -14.65
CA GLU A 555 -5.28 24.05 -14.05
C GLU A 555 -6.48 24.76 -13.41
N LEU A 556 -7.67 24.64 -14.01
CA LEU A 556 -8.90 25.22 -13.47
C LEU A 556 -9.35 24.47 -12.20
N VAL A 557 -9.17 23.15 -12.16
CA VAL A 557 -9.41 22.34 -10.94
C VAL A 557 -8.44 22.74 -9.83
N LEU A 558 -7.16 22.95 -10.14
CA LEU A 558 -6.15 23.38 -9.17
C LEU A 558 -6.43 24.78 -8.61
N ALA A 559 -6.98 25.67 -9.42
CA ALA A 559 -7.35 27.02 -8.98
C ALA A 559 -8.54 27.04 -7.99
N ASN A 560 -9.35 25.97 -7.92
CA ASN A 560 -10.51 25.87 -7.03
C ASN A 560 -10.36 24.72 -6.01
N PRO A 561 -10.04 25.01 -4.73
CA PRO A 561 -9.86 23.99 -3.69
C PRO A 561 -11.07 23.10 -3.44
N GLN A 562 -12.30 23.63 -3.55
CA GLN A 562 -13.52 22.85 -3.34
C GLN A 562 -13.72 21.84 -4.47
N LEU A 563 -13.49 22.26 -5.70
CA LEU A 563 -13.56 21.40 -6.88
C LEU A 563 -12.47 20.32 -6.84
N LEU A 564 -11.23 20.69 -6.47
CA LEU A 564 -10.15 19.73 -6.28
C LEU A 564 -10.52 18.65 -5.26
N ASN A 565 -11.14 19.04 -4.13
CA ASN A 565 -11.62 18.08 -3.14
C ASN A 565 -12.73 17.17 -3.69
N CYS A 566 -13.63 17.68 -4.52
CA CYS A 566 -14.66 16.86 -5.17
C CYS A 566 -14.03 15.84 -6.13
N VAL A 567 -13.04 16.24 -6.94
CA VAL A 567 -12.33 15.32 -7.87
C VAL A 567 -11.55 14.26 -7.11
N LYS A 568 -10.93 14.62 -5.98
CA LYS A 568 -10.25 13.66 -5.08
C LYS A 568 -11.19 12.57 -4.56
N GLN A 569 -12.44 12.90 -4.28
CA GLN A 569 -13.44 11.96 -3.75
C GLN A 569 -14.09 11.05 -4.80
N VAL A 570 -13.74 11.20 -6.08
CA VAL A 570 -14.29 10.38 -7.17
C VAL A 570 -13.95 8.90 -6.92
N PRO A 571 -14.94 7.99 -6.89
CA PRO A 571 -14.70 6.57 -6.73
C PRO A 571 -14.08 6.00 -8.02
N VAL A 572 -12.95 5.32 -7.89
CA VAL A 572 -12.21 4.72 -9.01
C VAL A 572 -12.07 3.21 -8.85
N PRO A 573 -12.01 2.45 -9.96
CA PRO A 573 -11.75 1.02 -9.91
C PRO A 573 -10.34 0.74 -9.37
N CYS A 574 -10.26 -0.18 -8.42
CA CYS A 574 -9.03 -0.74 -7.91
C CYS A 574 -8.82 -2.17 -8.42
N LEU A 575 -7.57 -2.63 -8.45
CA LEU A 575 -7.19 -4.02 -8.78
C LEU A 575 -7.86 -5.06 -7.87
N SER A 576 -8.35 -4.65 -6.70
CA SER A 576 -9.14 -5.46 -5.79
C SER A 576 -10.56 -5.77 -6.28
N GLY A 577 -11.04 -5.07 -7.31
CA GLY A 577 -12.41 -5.15 -7.82
C GLY A 577 -13.42 -4.27 -7.05
N PHE A 578 -12.97 -3.53 -6.04
CA PHE A 578 -13.78 -2.56 -5.31
C PHE A 578 -13.51 -1.12 -5.78
N LEU A 579 -14.46 -0.23 -5.54
CA LEU A 579 -14.33 1.19 -5.82
C LEU A 579 -13.85 1.93 -4.56
N HIS A 580 -12.83 2.76 -4.71
CA HIS A 580 -12.31 3.59 -3.63
C HIS A 580 -12.20 5.05 -4.06
N PRO A 581 -12.40 6.03 -3.15
CA PRO A 581 -12.10 7.43 -3.44
C PRO A 581 -10.65 7.59 -3.90
N LEU A 582 -10.43 8.35 -4.96
CA LEU A 582 -9.12 8.46 -5.61
C LEU A 582 -8.02 8.88 -4.62
N TRP A 583 -8.29 9.77 -3.67
CA TRP A 583 -7.32 10.19 -2.65
C TRP A 583 -6.91 9.11 -1.63
N GLU A 584 -7.69 8.04 -1.48
CA GLU A 584 -7.38 6.89 -0.59
C GLU A 584 -6.68 5.75 -1.34
N THR A 585 -6.38 5.92 -2.63
CA THR A 585 -5.79 4.87 -3.46
C THR A 585 -4.27 4.95 -3.57
N TYR A 586 -3.66 3.83 -3.98
CA TYR A 586 -2.23 3.69 -4.18
C TYR A 586 -1.90 3.36 -5.63
N LEU A 587 -0.78 3.89 -6.14
CA LEU A 587 -0.28 3.49 -7.46
C LEU A 587 0.10 2.00 -7.46
N PRO A 588 -0.19 1.25 -8.54
CA PRO A 588 0.11 -0.17 -8.66
C PRO A 588 1.61 -0.42 -8.96
N LEU A 589 2.50 0.14 -8.13
CA LEU A 589 3.95 -0.05 -8.25
C LEU A 589 4.34 -1.44 -7.74
N GLU A 590 5.23 -2.13 -8.46
CA GLU A 590 5.68 -3.49 -8.09
C GLU A 590 6.27 -3.56 -6.67
N ASP A 591 7.00 -2.53 -6.23
CA ASP A 591 7.57 -2.47 -4.88
C ASP A 591 6.50 -2.40 -3.79
N LEU A 592 5.43 -1.61 -4.00
CA LEU A 592 4.32 -1.49 -3.07
C LEU A 592 3.48 -2.77 -3.05
N GLN A 593 3.21 -3.34 -4.23
CA GLN A 593 2.49 -4.62 -4.32
C GLN A 593 3.26 -5.75 -3.63
N ARG A 594 4.57 -5.86 -3.86
CA ARG A 594 5.43 -6.84 -3.15
C ARG A 594 5.41 -6.61 -1.65
N ARG A 595 5.44 -5.35 -1.20
CA ARG A 595 5.37 -5.02 0.22
C ARG A 595 4.01 -5.37 0.83
N CYS A 596 2.92 -5.08 0.13
CA CYS A 596 1.55 -5.43 0.53
C CYS A 596 1.41 -6.95 0.70
N LEU A 597 1.93 -7.75 -0.25
CA LEU A 597 1.91 -9.22 -0.20
C LEU A 597 2.70 -9.82 0.97
N GLN A 598 3.62 -9.08 1.61
CA GLN A 598 4.30 -9.55 2.82
C GLN A 598 3.37 -9.59 4.04
N PHE A 599 2.33 -8.75 4.06
CA PHE A 599 1.44 -8.58 5.20
C PHE A 599 0.00 -9.00 4.91
N MET A 600 -0.49 -8.88 3.67
CA MET A 600 -1.88 -9.15 3.29
C MET A 600 -2.06 -10.49 2.57
N GLU A 601 -3.22 -11.11 2.75
CA GLU A 601 -3.64 -12.31 2.01
C GLU A 601 -4.40 -11.97 0.72
N PRO A 602 -4.46 -12.86 -0.29
CA PRO A 602 -5.13 -12.58 -1.57
C PRO A 602 -6.62 -12.22 -1.49
N ARG A 603 -7.30 -12.57 -0.38
CA ARG A 603 -8.70 -12.23 -0.14
C ARG A 603 -8.89 -10.84 0.48
N GLU A 604 -7.82 -10.24 0.98
CA GLU A 604 -7.82 -8.93 1.61
C GLU A 604 -7.53 -7.87 0.53
N ALA A 605 -8.58 -7.15 0.15
CA ALA A 605 -8.56 -6.17 -0.93
C ALA A 605 -7.85 -4.87 -0.51
N PHE A 606 -6.67 -4.59 -1.06
CA PHE A 606 -5.99 -3.30 -0.89
C PHE A 606 -6.27 -2.35 -2.08
N PRO A 607 -6.43 -1.03 -1.87
CA PRO A 607 -6.90 -0.08 -2.88
C PRO A 607 -5.80 0.36 -3.87
N PHE A 608 -5.18 -0.58 -4.58
CA PHE A 608 -4.32 -0.25 -5.72
C PHE A 608 -5.17 0.17 -6.91
N VAL A 609 -4.96 1.38 -7.45
CA VAL A 609 -5.71 1.88 -8.59
C VAL A 609 -5.50 1.03 -9.85
N ASP A 610 -6.57 0.73 -10.59
CA ASP A 610 -6.49 -0.02 -11.85
C ASP A 610 -6.27 0.92 -13.05
N LEU A 611 -5.05 0.92 -13.59
CA LEU A 611 -4.65 1.75 -14.72
C LEU A 611 -4.87 1.07 -16.10
N GLY A 612 -5.54 -0.09 -16.16
CA GLY A 612 -5.95 -0.71 -17.42
C GLY A 612 -4.85 -1.50 -18.16
N GLY A 613 -3.89 -2.11 -17.44
CA GLY A 613 -2.85 -2.98 -18.01
C GLY A 613 -1.46 -2.81 -17.39
N GLN A 614 -0.43 -3.40 -17.99
CA GLN A 614 0.96 -3.19 -17.57
C GLN A 614 1.39 -1.77 -17.89
N THR A 615 1.46 -0.93 -16.86
CA THR A 615 1.84 0.48 -16.97
C THR A 615 3.36 0.60 -16.90
N SER A 616 4.00 1.22 -17.89
CA SER A 616 5.46 1.44 -17.85
C SER A 616 5.83 2.55 -16.87
N ALA A 617 7.09 2.58 -16.41
CA ALA A 617 7.60 3.68 -15.59
C ALA A 617 7.51 5.05 -16.30
N GLY A 618 7.60 5.06 -17.63
CA GLY A 618 7.43 6.26 -18.45
C GLY A 618 5.97 6.76 -18.45
N ASP A 619 5.00 5.86 -18.49
CA ASP A 619 3.58 6.22 -18.43
C ASP A 619 3.20 6.79 -17.05
N LEU A 620 3.76 6.24 -15.96
CA LEU A 620 3.57 6.76 -14.62
C LEU A 620 4.08 8.21 -14.46
N ALA A 621 5.24 8.52 -15.07
CA ALA A 621 5.85 9.85 -14.98
C ALA A 621 5.21 10.87 -15.93
N ASN A 622 4.78 10.45 -17.13
CA ASN A 622 4.31 11.37 -18.17
C ASN A 622 2.79 11.47 -18.25
N LYS A 623 2.07 10.34 -18.15
CA LYS A 623 0.61 10.27 -18.27
C LYS A 623 -0.08 10.42 -16.91
N TRP A 624 0.39 9.68 -15.90
CA TRP A 624 -0.30 9.57 -14.61
C TRP A 624 0.27 10.44 -13.49
N SER A 625 1.17 11.37 -13.80
CA SER A 625 1.85 12.17 -12.77
C SER A 625 0.92 13.04 -11.93
N PHE A 626 -0.19 13.51 -12.52
CA PHE A 626 -1.18 14.31 -11.83
C PHE A 626 -1.90 13.57 -10.69
N LEU A 627 -2.03 12.23 -10.78
CA LEU A 627 -2.68 11.40 -9.77
C LEU A 627 -1.97 11.54 -8.42
N TYR A 628 -0.64 11.38 -8.40
CA TYR A 628 0.14 11.47 -7.17
C TYR A 628 0.61 12.88 -6.84
N THR A 629 0.67 13.79 -7.82
CA THR A 629 1.14 15.17 -7.59
C THR A 629 0.02 16.05 -7.03
N HIS A 630 -1.22 15.87 -7.50
CA HIS A 630 -2.33 16.77 -7.19
C HIS A 630 -3.53 16.09 -6.56
N LEU A 631 -3.82 14.84 -6.94
CA LEU A 631 -5.05 14.16 -6.55
C LEU A 631 -4.91 13.20 -5.36
N GLY A 632 -3.72 13.11 -4.76
CA GLY A 632 -3.51 12.40 -3.50
C GLY A 632 -3.35 10.88 -3.61
N VAL A 633 -3.24 10.32 -4.83
CA VAL A 633 -2.91 8.90 -4.99
C VAL A 633 -1.50 8.65 -4.46
N SER A 634 -1.37 7.81 -3.44
CA SER A 634 -0.08 7.61 -2.79
C SER A 634 0.83 6.69 -3.61
N ARG A 635 2.14 6.95 -3.50
CA ARG A 635 3.20 6.16 -4.15
C ARG A 635 4.31 5.76 -3.18
N ASN A 636 4.15 6.10 -1.90
CA ASN A 636 5.21 6.00 -0.91
C ASN A 636 5.01 4.74 -0.05
N ASN A 637 6.11 4.07 0.28
CA ASN A 637 6.15 3.00 1.29
C ASN A 637 6.48 3.62 2.66
N ASP A 638 5.59 4.46 3.17
CA ASP A 638 5.75 5.21 4.42
C ASP A 638 4.92 4.60 5.57
N LEU A 639 4.84 5.31 6.71
CA LEU A 639 4.04 4.88 7.86
C LEU A 639 2.55 4.79 7.50
N GLY A 640 2.04 5.74 6.70
CA GLY A 640 0.64 5.79 6.26
C GLY A 640 0.25 4.54 5.48
N PHE A 641 1.12 4.11 4.55
CA PHE A 641 0.92 2.86 3.81
C PHE A 641 0.79 1.63 4.72
N LEU A 642 1.61 1.52 5.77
CA LEU A 642 1.54 0.39 6.70
C LEU A 642 0.30 0.46 7.61
N LEU A 643 -0.14 1.66 7.99
CA LEU A 643 -1.36 1.88 8.75
C LEU A 643 -2.61 1.56 7.93
N ASP A 644 -2.63 1.93 6.65
CA ASP A 644 -3.69 1.53 5.73
C ASP A 644 -3.70 0.01 5.53
N ILE A 645 -2.53 -0.64 5.38
CA ILE A 645 -2.48 -2.12 5.37
C ILE A 645 -3.15 -2.68 6.63
N LEU A 646 -2.87 -2.12 7.81
CA LEU A 646 -3.49 -2.57 9.06
C LEU A 646 -5.01 -2.40 9.04
N SER A 647 -5.52 -1.26 8.56
CA SER A 647 -6.97 -0.99 8.50
C SER A 647 -7.68 -1.91 7.50
N TYR A 648 -7.10 -2.15 6.33
CA TYR A 648 -7.67 -3.07 5.34
C TYR A 648 -7.62 -4.53 5.80
N VAL A 649 -6.57 -4.95 6.53
CA VAL A 649 -6.52 -6.27 7.18
C VAL A 649 -7.61 -6.39 8.25
N GLN A 650 -7.84 -5.36 9.05
CA GLN A 650 -8.92 -5.34 10.04
C GLN A 650 -10.30 -5.43 9.39
N LEU A 651 -10.57 -4.60 8.37
CA LEU A 651 -11.85 -4.56 7.65
C LEU A 651 -12.19 -5.90 7.00
N ALA A 652 -11.20 -6.59 6.43
CA ALA A 652 -11.39 -7.90 5.83
C ALA A 652 -11.66 -9.01 6.86
N ASN A 653 -11.30 -8.80 8.13
CA ASN A 653 -11.33 -9.83 9.17
C ASN A 653 -12.10 -9.40 10.45
N LEU A 654 -13.24 -8.74 10.29
CA LEU A 654 -14.09 -8.32 11.41
C LEU A 654 -14.67 -9.49 12.23
N ASN A 655 -14.89 -10.64 11.59
CA ASN A 655 -15.39 -11.85 12.25
C ASN A 655 -14.28 -12.68 12.93
N GLY A 656 -13.06 -12.15 12.92
CA GLY A 656 -11.85 -12.72 13.50
C GLY A 656 -11.05 -13.62 12.56
N MET A 657 -9.85 -13.96 13.00
CA MET A 657 -8.77 -14.51 12.18
C MET A 657 -8.21 -15.80 12.76
N SER A 658 -7.54 -16.59 11.91
CA SER A 658 -6.74 -17.73 12.33
C SER A 658 -5.47 -17.28 13.06
N ILE A 659 -4.92 -18.17 13.90
CA ILE A 659 -3.67 -17.93 14.64
C ILE A 659 -2.49 -17.61 13.69
N SER A 660 -2.41 -18.28 12.54
CA SER A 660 -1.37 -18.00 11.54
C SER A 660 -1.48 -16.58 10.98
N ARG A 661 -2.71 -16.10 10.75
CA ARG A 661 -2.98 -14.73 10.29
C ARG A 661 -2.66 -13.70 11.38
N CYS A 662 -2.96 -13.99 12.65
CA CYS A 662 -2.56 -13.16 13.78
C CYS A 662 -1.03 -12.93 13.83
N ARG A 663 -0.22 -13.92 13.47
CA ARG A 663 1.25 -13.75 13.37
C ARG A 663 1.67 -12.75 12.28
N SER A 664 0.95 -12.68 11.17
CA SER A 664 1.22 -11.69 10.12
C SER A 664 0.95 -10.26 10.61
N VAL A 665 -0.11 -10.07 11.40
CA VAL A 665 -0.42 -8.77 12.05
C VAL A 665 0.66 -8.39 13.07
N VAL A 666 1.17 -9.35 13.85
CA VAL A 666 2.32 -9.10 14.75
C VAL A 666 3.54 -8.58 13.98
N ARG A 667 3.85 -9.17 12.83
CA ARG A 667 4.96 -8.68 11.98
C ARG A 667 4.71 -7.26 11.49
N LEU A 668 3.47 -6.91 11.18
CA LEU A 668 3.08 -5.55 10.80
C LEU A 668 3.26 -4.56 11.96
N TYR A 669 2.84 -4.92 13.19
CA TYR A 669 3.10 -4.10 14.39
C TYR A 669 4.59 -3.88 14.65
N CYS A 670 5.41 -4.93 14.54
CA CYS A 670 6.86 -4.82 14.67
C CYS A 670 7.46 -3.91 13.60
N GLU A 671 6.96 -3.97 12.36
CA GLU A 671 7.41 -3.10 11.27
C GLU A 671 6.98 -1.64 11.49
N LEU A 672 5.75 -1.40 11.97
CA LEU A 672 5.28 -0.06 12.36
C LEU A 672 6.16 0.55 13.45
N GLU A 673 6.51 -0.23 14.48
CA GLU A 673 7.44 0.20 15.53
C GLU A 673 8.82 0.52 14.97
N ARG A 674 9.35 -0.36 14.11
CA ARG A 674 10.66 -0.16 13.48
C ARG A 674 10.69 1.15 12.68
N ARG A 675 9.63 1.44 11.90
CA ARG A 675 9.50 2.69 11.14
C ARG A 675 9.41 3.92 12.04
N CYS A 676 8.71 3.83 13.16
CA CYS A 676 8.66 4.93 14.13
C CYS A 676 10.03 5.14 14.78
N ALA A 677 10.72 4.06 15.18
CA ALA A 677 12.00 4.12 15.88
C ALA A 677 13.17 4.60 15.00
N GLU A 678 13.16 4.29 13.70
CA GLU A 678 14.21 4.71 12.75
C GLU A 678 13.99 6.12 12.20
N SER A 679 12.87 6.77 12.51
CA SER A 679 12.60 8.13 12.04
C SER A 679 13.45 9.17 12.76
N MET A 680 13.72 10.28 12.07
CA MET A 680 14.37 11.47 12.67
C MET A 680 13.46 12.17 13.70
N GLU A 681 12.14 12.01 13.59
CA GLU A 681 11.14 12.58 14.50
C GLU A 681 10.23 11.46 15.05
N PRO A 682 10.75 10.58 15.92
CA PRO A 682 10.05 9.37 16.34
C PRO A 682 8.74 9.69 17.09
N ASP A 683 8.71 10.73 17.91
CA ASP A 683 7.52 11.06 18.72
C ASP A 683 6.35 11.53 17.85
N SER A 684 6.61 12.33 16.81
CA SER A 684 5.59 12.76 15.84
C SER A 684 4.97 11.57 15.09
N LEU A 685 5.79 10.61 14.62
CA LEU A 685 5.28 9.40 13.95
C LEU A 685 4.49 8.51 14.92
N ARG A 686 4.95 8.40 16.17
CA ARG A 686 4.24 7.63 17.20
C ARG A 686 2.87 8.23 17.51
N ASP A 687 2.76 9.55 17.55
CA ASP A 687 1.48 10.23 17.78
C ASP A 687 0.49 9.99 16.62
N ILE A 688 0.97 10.05 15.37
CA ILE A 688 0.17 9.70 14.17
C ILE A 688 -0.28 8.24 14.24
N CYS A 689 0.66 7.32 14.52
CA CYS A 689 0.37 5.89 14.64
C CYS A 689 -0.66 5.61 15.75
N ARG A 690 -0.48 6.23 16.92
CA ARG A 690 -1.39 6.09 18.06
C ARG A 690 -2.79 6.60 17.76
N SER A 691 -2.91 7.78 17.15
CA SER A 691 -4.22 8.34 16.78
C SER A 691 -4.93 7.42 15.79
N TYR A 692 -4.25 7.03 14.72
CA TYR A 692 -4.85 6.19 13.67
C TYR A 692 -5.27 4.82 14.20
N VAL A 693 -4.42 4.16 14.99
CA VAL A 693 -4.75 2.84 15.57
C VAL A 693 -5.90 2.92 16.58
N GLU A 694 -6.02 4.01 17.36
CA GLU A 694 -7.17 4.21 18.24
C GLU A 694 -8.45 4.47 17.44
N ASP A 695 -8.40 5.26 16.37
CA ASP A 695 -9.55 5.58 15.50
C ASP A 695 -10.15 4.34 14.84
N ILE A 696 -9.30 3.41 14.38
CA ILE A 696 -9.76 2.16 13.77
C ILE A 696 -10.02 1.04 14.78
N GLN A 697 -9.69 1.21 16.08
CA GLN A 697 -9.64 0.12 17.07
C GLN A 697 -8.70 -1.02 16.65
N GLY A 698 -7.50 -0.66 16.20
CA GLY A 698 -6.57 -1.52 15.48
C GLY A 698 -5.71 -2.44 16.34
N ILE A 699 -6.06 -2.71 17.61
CA ILE A 699 -5.36 -3.68 18.45
C ILE A 699 -6.03 -5.05 18.32
N MET A 700 -5.32 -6.00 17.73
CA MET A 700 -5.77 -7.38 17.61
C MET A 700 -5.58 -8.14 18.93
N ILE A 701 -6.54 -8.96 19.33
CA ILE A 701 -6.46 -9.86 20.50
C ILE A 701 -6.48 -11.30 19.97
N PRO A 702 -5.38 -12.05 20.12
CA PRO A 702 -5.35 -13.46 19.75
C PRO A 702 -6.19 -14.28 20.74
N SER A 703 -6.87 -15.30 20.26
CA SER A 703 -7.72 -16.17 21.08
C SER A 703 -7.07 -17.53 21.32
N ASP A 704 -7.17 -18.03 22.55
CA ASP A 704 -6.45 -19.22 23.05
C ASP A 704 -7.27 -20.52 23.03
N CYS A 705 -8.57 -20.47 22.69
CA CYS A 705 -9.49 -21.60 22.97
C CYS A 705 -10.60 -21.79 21.91
N GLY A 706 -10.28 -21.71 20.61
CA GLY A 706 -11.26 -21.96 19.53
C GLY A 706 -12.29 -20.85 19.30
N ALA A 707 -12.23 -19.75 20.06
CA ALA A 707 -12.91 -18.49 19.70
C ALA A 707 -12.10 -17.73 18.63
N THR A 708 -12.75 -16.87 17.85
CA THR A 708 -12.08 -16.06 16.82
C THR A 708 -11.35 -14.87 17.45
N SER A 709 -10.27 -14.39 16.82
CA SER A 709 -9.56 -13.19 17.29
C SER A 709 -10.49 -11.97 17.27
N THR A 710 -10.27 -11.01 18.16
CA THR A 710 -11.09 -9.78 18.23
C THR A 710 -10.24 -8.52 18.09
N TRP A 711 -10.82 -7.43 17.62
CA TRP A 711 -10.17 -6.12 17.56
C TRP A 711 -10.66 -5.20 18.69
N THR A 712 -9.80 -4.34 19.22
CA THR A 712 -10.11 -3.47 20.37
C THR A 712 -9.27 -2.19 20.35
N ASP A 713 -9.66 -1.23 21.18
CA ASP A 713 -8.90 -0.02 21.48
C ASP A 713 -7.84 -0.20 22.58
N ALA A 714 -6.96 0.80 22.73
CA ALA A 714 -5.90 0.80 23.73
C ALA A 714 -6.45 0.92 25.17
N LYS A 715 -7.63 1.53 25.36
CA LYS A 715 -8.22 1.74 26.69
C LYS A 715 -8.57 0.40 27.32
N ARG A 716 -9.07 -0.58 26.56
CA ARG A 716 -9.41 -1.91 27.09
C ARG A 716 -8.19 -2.80 27.34
N CYS A 717 -7.00 -2.36 26.96
CA CYS A 717 -5.77 -3.12 27.04
C CYS A 717 -4.85 -2.64 28.16
N VAL A 718 -4.03 -3.57 28.66
CA VAL A 718 -2.93 -3.29 29.59
C VAL A 718 -1.73 -4.17 29.25
N TRP A 719 -0.53 -3.67 29.52
CA TRP A 719 0.69 -4.47 29.43
C TRP A 719 1.07 -5.04 30.80
N GLY A 720 1.22 -6.36 30.91
CA GLY A 720 1.48 -7.04 32.18
C GLY A 720 2.28 -8.33 32.03
N PRO A 721 2.83 -8.86 33.13
CA PRO A 721 3.68 -10.05 33.11
C PRO A 721 2.90 -11.30 32.69
N PRO A 722 3.50 -12.25 31.96
CA PRO A 722 2.81 -13.42 31.41
C PRO A 722 2.11 -14.28 32.48
N SER A 723 2.55 -14.19 33.73
CA SER A 723 1.92 -14.89 34.83
C SER A 723 0.58 -14.31 35.29
N LEU A 724 0.15 -13.16 34.78
CA LEU A 724 -1.08 -12.52 35.21
C LEU A 724 -2.17 -12.70 34.15
N GLN A 725 -3.37 -13.09 34.57
CA GLN A 725 -4.55 -13.25 33.71
C GLN A 725 -5.71 -12.44 34.28
N LEU A 726 -6.05 -11.35 33.59
CA LEU A 726 -7.14 -10.45 33.94
C LEU A 726 -8.38 -10.75 33.10
N THR A 727 -9.56 -10.62 33.70
CA THR A 727 -10.87 -10.68 33.03
C THR A 727 -11.45 -9.29 32.75
N THR A 728 -11.05 -8.30 33.53
CA THR A 728 -11.53 -6.92 33.42
C THR A 728 -10.88 -6.13 32.27
N ARG A 729 -9.68 -6.53 31.83
CA ARG A 729 -8.89 -5.90 30.76
C ARG A 729 -8.13 -6.95 29.95
N TYR A 730 -7.83 -6.64 28.69
CA TYR A 730 -6.99 -7.47 27.83
C TYR A 730 -5.51 -7.29 28.16
N GLN A 731 -4.87 -8.36 28.65
CA GLN A 731 -3.45 -8.32 28.97
C GLN A 731 -2.59 -8.76 27.79
N LEU A 732 -2.08 -7.80 27.02
CA LEU A 732 -1.47 -8.06 25.72
C LEU A 732 -0.22 -8.96 25.81
N GLY A 733 0.71 -8.67 26.72
CA GLY A 733 1.97 -9.42 26.83
C GLY A 733 1.77 -10.94 26.99
N HIS A 734 0.92 -11.36 27.93
CA HIS A 734 0.58 -12.78 28.14
C HIS A 734 -0.10 -13.39 26.91
N MET A 735 -1.12 -12.72 26.38
CA MET A 735 -1.94 -13.28 25.30
C MET A 735 -1.13 -13.47 24.02
N TYR A 736 -0.26 -12.53 23.69
CA TYR A 736 0.61 -12.65 22.51
C TYR A 736 1.71 -13.69 22.70
N GLU A 737 2.34 -13.77 23.88
CA GLU A 737 3.36 -14.78 24.16
C GLU A 737 2.78 -16.20 24.15
N HIS A 738 1.67 -16.43 24.85
CA HIS A 738 1.08 -17.75 25.00
C HIS A 738 0.37 -18.20 23.72
N ALA A 739 -0.55 -17.38 23.17
CA ALA A 739 -1.36 -17.80 22.03
C ALA A 739 -0.56 -17.91 20.72
N LEU A 740 0.49 -17.09 20.55
CA LEU A 740 1.27 -17.06 19.31
C LEU A 740 2.67 -17.68 19.45
N GLN A 741 3.12 -18.08 20.64
CA GLN A 741 4.46 -18.65 20.86
C GLN A 741 5.57 -17.78 20.24
N LEU A 742 5.59 -16.50 20.61
CA LEU A 742 6.54 -15.52 20.07
C LEU A 742 7.93 -15.69 20.69
N GLY A 743 8.98 -15.41 19.89
CA GLY A 743 10.34 -15.37 20.41
C GLY A 743 10.61 -14.12 21.26
N ARG A 744 11.66 -14.13 22.07
CA ARG A 744 12.01 -13.02 22.98
C ARG A 744 12.18 -11.68 22.25
N ALA A 745 12.87 -11.67 21.11
CA ALA A 745 13.10 -10.45 20.32
C ALA A 745 11.80 -9.88 19.72
N GLU A 746 10.89 -10.76 19.26
CA GLU A 746 9.57 -10.32 18.75
C GLU A 746 8.72 -9.75 19.87
N LEU A 747 8.75 -10.36 21.06
CA LEU A 747 8.01 -9.87 22.23
C LEU A 747 8.55 -8.53 22.74
N GLU A 748 9.87 -8.30 22.68
CA GLU A 748 10.50 -7.01 23.01
C GLU A 748 10.09 -5.91 22.03
N ALA A 749 10.11 -6.19 20.71
CA ALA A 749 9.64 -5.26 19.69
C ALA A 749 8.14 -4.93 19.87
N LEU A 750 7.32 -5.96 20.13
CA LEU A 750 5.89 -5.80 20.39
C LEU A 750 5.61 -5.01 21.68
N SER A 751 6.40 -5.25 22.73
CA SER A 751 6.36 -4.46 23.96
C SER A 751 6.65 -2.99 23.68
N SER A 752 7.65 -2.69 22.84
CA SER A 752 7.95 -1.32 22.43
C SER A 752 6.77 -0.70 21.67
N PHE A 753 6.23 -1.43 20.68
CA PHE A 753 5.06 -0.98 19.92
C PHE A 753 3.88 -0.61 20.82
N PHE A 754 3.45 -1.51 21.71
CA PHE A 754 2.29 -1.24 22.56
C PHE A 754 2.56 -0.16 23.59
N ARG A 755 3.70 -0.19 24.27
CA ARG A 755 3.96 0.71 25.41
C ARG A 755 4.46 2.09 24.99
N VAL A 756 5.37 2.14 24.01
CA VAL A 756 6.05 3.37 23.59
C VAL A 756 5.27 4.03 22.45
N THR A 757 4.94 3.27 21.40
CA THR A 757 4.23 3.83 20.25
C THR A 757 2.75 4.06 20.55
N LEU A 758 2.01 3.02 20.92
CA LEU A 758 0.56 3.13 21.21
C LEU A 758 0.24 3.70 22.60
N GLY A 759 1.21 3.80 23.51
CA GLY A 759 0.98 4.34 24.86
C GLY A 759 0.09 3.46 25.74
N VAL A 760 0.00 2.16 25.45
CA VAL A 760 -0.71 1.19 26.30
C VAL A 760 -0.03 1.15 27.66
N ARG A 761 -0.79 1.56 28.68
CA ARG A 761 -0.32 1.60 30.07
C ARG A 761 -0.01 0.20 30.61
N CYS A 762 0.95 0.13 31.52
CA CYS A 762 1.17 -1.08 32.31
C CYS A 762 0.00 -1.33 33.27
N VAL A 763 -0.13 -2.57 33.73
CA VAL A 763 -1.04 -2.96 34.81
C VAL A 763 -0.79 -2.08 36.04
N THR A 764 -1.86 -1.53 36.62
CA THR A 764 -1.82 -0.69 37.83
C THR A 764 -2.45 -1.41 39.01
N LEU A 765 -2.18 -0.93 40.24
CA LEU A 765 -2.82 -1.46 41.45
C LEU A 765 -4.35 -1.39 41.39
N GLN A 766 -4.92 -0.35 40.76
CA GLN A 766 -6.36 -0.21 40.60
C GLN A 766 -6.95 -1.28 39.69
N ASP A 767 -6.23 -1.70 38.64
CA ASP A 767 -6.69 -2.80 37.78
C ASP A 767 -6.70 -4.11 38.56
N LEU A 768 -5.67 -4.35 39.39
CA LEU A 768 -5.58 -5.56 40.21
C LEU A 768 -6.69 -5.62 41.26
N THR A 769 -7.00 -4.52 41.96
CA THR A 769 -8.10 -4.51 42.93
C THR A 769 -9.47 -4.62 42.26
N THR A 770 -9.63 -4.05 41.07
CA THR A 770 -10.85 -4.21 40.25
C THR A 770 -11.00 -5.66 39.76
N GLU A 771 -9.90 -6.32 39.38
CA GLU A 771 -9.89 -7.74 39.03
C GLU A 771 -10.27 -8.61 40.23
N LEU A 772 -9.72 -8.36 41.41
CA LEU A 772 -10.10 -9.11 42.63
C LEU A 772 -11.59 -8.98 42.93
N ALA A 773 -12.15 -7.76 42.79
CA ALA A 773 -13.58 -7.54 42.95
C ALA A 773 -14.40 -8.29 41.89
N ALA A 774 -13.98 -8.28 40.63
CA ALA A 774 -14.63 -9.03 39.56
C ALA A 774 -14.57 -10.55 39.76
N LEU A 775 -13.42 -11.08 40.22
CA LEU A 775 -13.24 -12.49 40.55
C LEU A 775 -14.14 -12.91 41.72
N ARG A 776 -14.30 -12.04 42.73
CA ARG A 776 -15.26 -12.24 43.82
C ARG A 776 -16.68 -12.31 43.28
N ASP A 777 -17.08 -11.34 42.47
CA ASP A 777 -18.45 -11.22 41.96
C ASP A 777 -18.79 -12.38 40.98
N ALA A 778 -17.78 -12.91 40.29
CA ALA A 778 -17.89 -14.12 39.47
C ALA A 778 -17.86 -15.44 40.28
N GLY A 779 -17.66 -15.39 41.60
CA GLY A 779 -17.61 -16.58 42.46
C GLY A 779 -16.35 -17.44 42.29
N CYS A 780 -15.21 -16.83 41.93
CA CYS A 780 -13.95 -17.55 41.72
C CYS A 780 -13.49 -18.27 42.99
N SER A 781 -13.15 -19.56 42.83
CA SER A 781 -12.60 -20.44 43.88
C SER A 781 -11.13 -20.82 43.67
N ASP A 782 -10.50 -20.32 42.60
CA ASP A 782 -9.13 -20.67 42.23
C ASP A 782 -8.11 -19.83 43.02
N LEU A 783 -7.60 -20.42 44.10
CA LEU A 783 -6.58 -19.81 44.96
C LEU A 783 -5.28 -19.50 44.21
N SER A 784 -4.92 -20.30 43.19
CA SER A 784 -3.67 -20.12 42.44
C SER A 784 -3.75 -18.91 41.54
N ARG A 785 -4.88 -18.74 40.83
CA ARG A 785 -5.14 -17.58 39.98
C ARG A 785 -5.17 -16.29 40.81
N VAL A 786 -5.88 -16.30 41.94
CA VAL A 786 -5.94 -15.14 42.85
C VAL A 786 -4.57 -14.87 43.49
N GLY A 787 -3.80 -15.92 43.82
CA GLY A 787 -2.43 -15.81 44.31
C GLY A 787 -1.51 -15.03 43.38
N ARG A 788 -1.58 -15.28 42.06
CA ARG A 788 -0.82 -14.52 41.05
C ARG A 788 -1.17 -13.03 41.02
N VAL A 789 -2.44 -12.70 41.28
CA VAL A 789 -2.88 -11.29 41.41
C VAL A 789 -2.25 -10.64 42.64
N TYR A 790 -2.19 -11.34 43.78
CA TYR A 790 -1.52 -10.84 44.99
C TYR A 790 0.00 -10.73 44.83
N GLU A 791 0.65 -11.68 44.14
CA GLU A 791 2.07 -11.59 43.80
C GLU A 791 2.35 -10.33 43.00
N CYS A 792 1.57 -10.08 41.94
CA CYS A 792 1.71 -8.86 41.13
C CYS A 792 1.42 -7.59 41.94
N LEU A 793 0.42 -7.64 42.82
CA LEU A 793 0.12 -6.55 43.75
C LEU A 793 1.33 -6.26 44.63
N SER A 794 1.97 -7.28 45.22
CA SER A 794 3.15 -7.10 46.07
C SER A 794 4.33 -6.41 45.36
N VAL A 795 4.49 -6.64 44.06
CA VAL A 795 5.57 -6.06 43.25
C VAL A 795 5.28 -4.61 42.85
N LEU A 796 4.01 -4.28 42.55
CA LEU A 796 3.61 -2.94 42.10
C LEU A 796 3.32 -1.95 43.25
N MET A 797 3.32 -2.42 44.49
CA MET A 797 3.04 -1.63 45.68
C MET A 797 4.12 -0.58 45.95
N THR A 798 3.70 0.67 46.18
CA THR A 798 4.59 1.79 46.57
C THR A 798 4.10 2.42 47.89
N PRO A 799 4.95 3.17 48.62
CA PRO A 799 4.57 3.80 49.89
C PRO A 799 3.35 4.74 49.77
N GLU A 800 3.21 5.44 48.63
CA GLU A 800 2.10 6.38 48.39
C GLU A 800 0.78 5.65 48.17
N THR A 801 0.83 4.49 47.52
CA THR A 801 -0.35 3.70 47.15
C THR A 801 -0.76 2.71 48.24
N GLU A 802 0.12 2.47 49.21
CA GLU A 802 -0.10 1.55 50.33
C GLU A 802 -1.30 1.92 51.19
N GLN A 803 -1.39 3.17 51.61
CA GLN A 803 -2.48 3.64 52.45
C GLN A 803 -3.84 3.45 51.76
N LYS A 804 -3.93 3.79 50.47
CA LYS A 804 -5.17 3.69 49.68
C LYS A 804 -5.57 2.22 49.46
N THR A 805 -4.61 1.37 49.13
CA THR A 805 -4.85 -0.07 48.93
C THR A 805 -5.28 -0.74 50.23
N ARG A 806 -4.64 -0.39 51.36
CA ARG A 806 -5.03 -0.87 52.70
C ARG A 806 -6.47 -0.52 53.04
N GLN A 807 -6.88 0.73 52.81
CA GLN A 807 -8.28 1.16 53.04
C GLN A 807 -9.28 0.39 52.15
N GLN A 808 -8.90 0.08 50.92
CA GLN A 808 -9.75 -0.70 50.02
C GLN A 808 -9.93 -2.15 50.49
N PHE A 809 -8.86 -2.80 50.97
CA PHE A 809 -8.93 -4.17 51.51
C PHE A 809 -9.63 -4.29 52.88
N ASP A 810 -9.70 -3.19 53.64
CA ASP A 810 -10.46 -3.14 54.89
C ASP A 810 -11.96 -2.91 54.65
N SER A 811 -12.31 -2.11 53.63
CA SER A 811 -13.70 -1.83 53.26
C SER A 811 -14.33 -2.96 52.42
N ASP A 812 -13.61 -3.49 51.43
CA ASP A 812 -14.10 -4.50 50.49
C ASP A 812 -13.52 -5.90 50.79
N PRO A 813 -14.33 -6.96 50.68
CA PRO A 813 -13.86 -8.34 50.88
C PRO A 813 -13.04 -8.81 49.66
N LEU A 814 -11.74 -8.51 49.65
CA LEU A 814 -10.82 -8.79 48.54
C LEU A 814 -9.79 -9.90 48.84
N ILE A 815 -9.88 -10.56 50.00
CA ILE A 815 -8.99 -11.66 50.41
C ILE A 815 -9.70 -13.00 50.23
N LEU A 816 -9.26 -13.83 49.29
CA LEU A 816 -9.79 -15.19 49.11
C LEU A 816 -9.05 -16.17 50.01
N VAL A 817 -9.77 -16.93 50.83
CA VAL A 817 -9.23 -18.06 51.60
C VAL A 817 -10.16 -19.26 51.47
N ALA A 818 -9.65 -20.47 51.64
CA ALA A 818 -10.47 -21.69 51.57
C ALA A 818 -10.39 -22.50 52.89
N PRO A 819 -10.94 -21.98 54.00
CA PRO A 819 -11.01 -22.76 55.24
C PRO A 819 -11.77 -24.06 55.00
N ASN A 820 -11.16 -25.20 55.32
CA ASN A 820 -11.70 -26.55 55.12
C ASN A 820 -12.14 -26.84 53.67
N GLY A 821 -11.48 -26.22 52.69
CA GLY A 821 -11.78 -26.40 51.26
C GLY A 821 -12.97 -25.59 50.73
N GLN A 822 -13.56 -24.72 51.55
CA GLN A 822 -14.68 -23.85 51.14
C GLN A 822 -14.19 -22.41 50.87
N PRO A 823 -14.19 -21.94 49.62
CA PRO A 823 -13.69 -20.61 49.26
C PRO A 823 -14.57 -19.50 49.83
N ARG A 824 -13.95 -18.50 50.47
CA ARG A 824 -14.59 -17.33 51.07
C ARG A 824 -13.77 -16.07 50.81
N TRP A 825 -14.46 -15.00 50.42
CA TRP A 825 -13.90 -13.67 50.25
C TRP A 825 -14.09 -12.84 51.52
N LEU A 826 -13.01 -12.27 52.06
CA LEU A 826 -12.96 -11.63 53.37
C LEU A 826 -12.25 -10.28 53.33
N ARG A 827 -12.53 -9.45 54.34
CA ARG A 827 -11.81 -8.20 54.65
C ARG A 827 -10.59 -8.48 55.52
N THR A 828 -9.66 -7.55 55.59
CA THR A 828 -8.48 -7.64 56.49
C THR A 828 -8.88 -7.87 57.95
N SER A 829 -9.90 -7.18 58.45
CA SER A 829 -10.42 -7.34 59.82
C SER A 829 -11.03 -8.72 60.14
N GLN A 830 -11.44 -9.47 59.10
CA GLN A 830 -12.10 -10.78 59.24
C GLN A 830 -11.13 -11.96 59.16
N CYS A 831 -9.83 -11.71 59.01
CA CYS A 831 -8.82 -12.75 58.84
C CYS A 831 -7.60 -12.50 59.73
N LEU A 832 -6.81 -13.55 59.95
CA LEU A 832 -5.55 -13.49 60.69
C LEU A 832 -4.45 -14.12 59.83
N TRP A 833 -3.20 -13.72 60.03
CA TRP A 833 -2.08 -14.35 59.32
C TRP A 833 -1.95 -15.83 59.68
N ALA A 834 -1.93 -16.14 60.98
CA ALA A 834 -1.92 -17.49 61.52
C ALA A 834 -2.96 -17.60 62.66
N ASN A 835 -3.74 -18.67 62.65
CA ASN A 835 -4.75 -18.94 63.69
C ASN A 835 -4.87 -20.45 63.97
N PRO A 836 -3.84 -21.07 64.58
CA PRO A 836 -3.81 -22.52 64.81
C PRO A 836 -4.87 -23.02 65.81
N ILE A 837 -5.47 -22.11 66.57
CA ILE A 837 -6.44 -22.39 67.65
C ILE A 837 -7.86 -21.90 67.35
N GLY A 838 -8.12 -21.44 66.11
CA GLY A 838 -9.46 -21.07 65.66
C GLY A 838 -10.12 -19.91 66.40
N VAL A 839 -9.35 -18.91 66.83
CA VAL A 839 -9.87 -17.70 67.52
C VAL A 839 -10.88 -16.97 66.63
N ASP A 840 -12.05 -16.62 67.19
CA ASP A 840 -13.15 -15.87 66.57
C ASP A 840 -13.62 -16.39 65.20
N ASN A 841 -13.39 -17.66 64.86
CA ASN A 841 -13.63 -18.22 63.53
C ASN A 841 -12.94 -17.44 62.38
N ARG A 842 -11.86 -16.69 62.66
CA ARG A 842 -11.09 -15.95 61.65
C ARG A 842 -10.10 -16.88 60.95
N PRO A 843 -10.21 -17.13 59.65
CA PRO A 843 -9.33 -18.07 58.95
C PRO A 843 -7.90 -17.53 58.80
N ALA A 844 -6.95 -18.46 58.72
CA ALA A 844 -5.52 -18.19 58.57
C ALA A 844 -5.13 -17.99 57.10
N VAL A 845 -4.73 -16.77 56.74
CA VAL A 845 -4.31 -16.40 55.37
C VAL A 845 -2.97 -17.04 55.01
N GLY A 846 -2.06 -17.14 55.98
CA GLY A 846 -0.70 -17.67 55.78
C GLY A 846 -0.65 -19.14 55.35
N LEU A 847 -1.72 -19.91 55.57
CA LEU A 847 -1.83 -21.29 55.10
C LEU A 847 -1.83 -21.39 53.56
N HIS A 848 -2.39 -20.40 52.88
CA HIS A 848 -2.53 -20.39 51.42
C HIS A 848 -1.48 -19.53 50.72
N TYR A 849 -1.00 -18.46 51.37
CA TYR A 849 -0.13 -17.45 50.75
C TYR A 849 1.16 -17.19 51.53
N GLY A 850 1.75 -18.24 52.13
CA GLY A 850 2.95 -18.14 52.97
C GLY A 850 4.06 -17.20 52.48
N PRO A 851 4.50 -17.25 51.20
CA PRO A 851 5.53 -16.36 50.67
C PRO A 851 5.16 -14.86 50.67
N LEU A 852 3.88 -14.53 50.79
CA LEU A 852 3.34 -13.16 50.70
C LEU A 852 3.08 -12.53 52.09
N GLU A 853 3.74 -13.02 53.15
CA GLU A 853 3.60 -12.49 54.52
C GLU A 853 3.75 -10.98 54.60
N SER A 854 4.81 -10.45 53.98
CA SER A 854 5.07 -9.00 53.98
C SER A 854 3.91 -8.22 53.37
N LEU A 855 3.30 -8.71 52.29
CA LEU A 855 2.14 -8.05 51.69
C LEU A 855 0.95 -8.05 52.65
N PHE A 856 0.56 -9.22 53.17
CA PHE A 856 -0.66 -9.31 53.98
C PHE A 856 -0.51 -8.62 55.34
N VAL A 857 0.60 -8.84 56.04
CA VAL A 857 0.79 -8.33 57.40
C VAL A 857 1.26 -6.88 57.39
N ARG A 858 2.38 -6.58 56.72
CA ARG A 858 3.01 -5.24 56.77
C ARG A 858 2.25 -4.23 55.92
N THR A 859 1.81 -4.63 54.73
CA THR A 859 1.24 -3.71 53.74
C THR A 859 -0.28 -3.59 53.85
N LEU A 860 -1.02 -4.70 53.83
CA LEU A 860 -2.49 -4.72 53.88
C LEU A 860 -3.04 -4.67 55.32
N GLY A 861 -2.23 -4.94 56.33
CA GLY A 861 -2.64 -4.83 57.73
C GLY A 861 -3.51 -6.00 58.21
N VAL A 862 -3.34 -7.20 57.65
CA VAL A 862 -3.93 -8.43 58.22
C VAL A 862 -3.36 -8.64 59.63
N GLY A 863 -4.25 -8.83 60.60
CA GLY A 863 -3.88 -8.95 62.00
C GLY A 863 -3.00 -10.17 62.29
N LEU A 864 -2.00 -9.97 63.15
CA LEU A 864 -1.28 -11.07 63.81
C LEU A 864 -2.08 -11.54 65.02
N LEU A 865 -1.89 -12.81 65.38
CA LEU A 865 -2.47 -13.36 66.59
C LEU A 865 -1.80 -12.73 67.82
N THR A 866 -2.59 -12.06 68.67
CA THR A 866 -2.09 -11.39 69.87
C THR A 866 -2.21 -12.25 71.11
N MET A 867 -1.41 -11.94 72.14
CA MET A 867 -1.47 -12.63 73.44
C MET A 867 -2.85 -12.53 74.08
N ASP A 868 -3.49 -11.36 74.04
CA ASP A 868 -4.85 -11.17 74.57
C ASP A 868 -5.87 -12.06 73.89
N MET A 869 -5.80 -12.20 72.56
CA MET A 869 -6.69 -13.05 71.79
C MET A 869 -6.55 -14.53 72.16
N VAL A 870 -5.31 -15.02 72.31
CA VAL A 870 -5.04 -16.40 72.74
C VAL A 870 -5.51 -16.61 74.18
N TYR A 871 -5.22 -15.66 75.08
CA TYR A 871 -5.62 -15.70 76.47
C TYR A 871 -7.14 -15.76 76.62
N HIS A 872 -7.88 -14.86 75.97
CA HIS A 872 -9.35 -14.85 76.01
C HIS A 872 -9.95 -16.11 75.37
N ARG A 873 -9.37 -16.63 74.28
CA ARG A 873 -9.84 -17.87 73.67
C ARG A 873 -9.73 -19.07 74.62
N LEU A 874 -8.61 -19.20 75.33
CA LEU A 874 -8.46 -20.22 76.38
C LEU A 874 -9.50 -20.03 77.49
N LEU A 875 -9.85 -18.78 77.81
CA LEU A 875 -10.93 -18.44 78.75
C LEU A 875 -12.35 -18.65 78.22
N GLU A 876 -12.55 -19.00 76.95
CA GLU A 876 -13.87 -19.32 76.37
C GLU A 876 -14.16 -20.82 76.24
N VAL A 877 -13.14 -21.68 76.12
CA VAL A 877 -13.28 -23.15 76.02
C VAL A 877 -14.29 -23.74 77.05
N GLU A 878 -15.37 -24.35 76.59
CA GLU A 878 -16.45 -24.90 77.44
C GLU A 878 -16.01 -26.15 78.24
N LYS A 879 -16.72 -26.43 79.34
CA LYS A 879 -16.36 -27.45 80.33
C LYS A 879 -16.57 -28.91 79.88
N HIS A 880 -17.33 -29.16 78.83
CA HIS A 880 -17.68 -30.53 78.41
C HIS A 880 -16.91 -30.92 77.14
N GLU A 881 -15.79 -31.63 77.36
CA GLU A 881 -14.89 -32.24 76.37
C GLU A 881 -14.22 -31.28 75.36
N PRO A 882 -13.25 -30.47 75.81
CA PRO A 882 -12.41 -29.72 74.89
C PRO A 882 -11.46 -30.66 74.12
N PRO A 883 -11.22 -30.41 72.82
CA PRO A 883 -10.19 -31.12 72.08
C PRO A 883 -8.82 -30.80 72.71
N PHE A 884 -8.25 -31.75 73.44
CA PHE A 884 -6.98 -31.58 74.16
C PHE A 884 -5.83 -31.09 73.26
N ALA A 885 -5.87 -31.41 71.97
CA ALA A 885 -4.92 -30.88 71.00
C ALA A 885 -4.95 -29.35 70.90
N GLU A 886 -6.15 -28.74 70.79
CA GLU A 886 -6.29 -27.27 70.70
C GLU A 886 -5.89 -26.59 72.02
N LEU A 887 -6.25 -27.18 73.15
CA LEU A 887 -5.84 -26.68 74.47
C LEU A 887 -4.32 -26.71 74.63
N LYS A 888 -3.66 -27.82 74.26
CA LYS A 888 -2.20 -27.94 74.31
C LYS A 888 -1.53 -26.94 73.37
N SER A 889 -2.01 -26.80 72.13
CA SER A 889 -1.51 -25.81 71.18
C SER A 889 -1.70 -24.37 71.66
N GLY A 890 -2.84 -24.06 72.28
CA GLY A 890 -3.11 -22.74 72.85
C GLY A 890 -2.23 -22.40 74.04
N LEU A 891 -2.01 -23.35 74.95
CA LEU A 891 -1.08 -23.19 76.08
C LEU A 891 0.38 -23.01 75.59
N TRP A 892 0.79 -23.78 74.58
CA TRP A 892 2.12 -23.65 73.99
C TRP A 892 2.31 -22.28 73.33
N LEU A 893 1.34 -21.83 72.56
CA LEU A 893 1.35 -20.54 71.89
C LEU A 893 1.35 -19.38 72.89
N LEU A 894 0.55 -19.48 73.95
CA LEU A 894 0.57 -18.52 75.05
C LEU A 894 1.95 -18.48 75.73
N SER A 895 2.57 -19.64 75.98
CA SER A 895 3.93 -19.72 76.55
C SER A 895 4.97 -19.03 75.67
N SER A 896 4.93 -19.26 74.36
CA SER A 896 5.84 -18.63 73.40
C SER A 896 5.63 -17.10 73.33
N LEU A 897 4.39 -16.63 73.36
CA LEU A 897 4.06 -15.20 73.41
C LEU A 897 4.51 -14.56 74.72
N LEU A 898 4.38 -15.26 75.86
CA LEU A 898 4.85 -14.79 77.17
C LEU A 898 6.38 -14.69 77.26
N GLU A 899 7.11 -15.57 76.57
CA GLU A 899 8.57 -15.53 76.49
C GLU A 899 9.06 -14.31 75.67
N THR A 900 8.32 -13.96 74.62
CA THR A 900 8.66 -12.82 73.74
C THR A 900 8.18 -11.49 74.34
N ALA A 901 7.06 -11.49 75.07
CA ALA A 901 6.52 -10.32 75.73
C ALA A 901 7.29 -10.02 77.02
N GLY A 902 7.75 -8.78 77.19
CA GLY A 902 8.31 -8.32 78.46
C GLY A 902 7.30 -8.47 79.60
N GLN A 903 7.79 -8.77 80.82
CA GLN A 903 6.97 -9.05 82.01
C GLN A 903 5.92 -7.98 82.34
N SER A 904 6.09 -6.73 81.86
CA SER A 904 5.15 -5.63 82.03
C SER A 904 3.82 -5.80 81.26
N ASN A 905 3.80 -6.61 80.21
CA ASN A 905 2.64 -6.77 79.33
C ASN A 905 1.88 -8.08 79.59
N TRP A 906 2.29 -8.88 80.58
CA TRP A 906 1.66 -10.16 80.88
C TRP A 906 0.22 -9.95 81.42
N PRO A 907 -0.78 -10.71 80.93
CA PRO A 907 -2.15 -10.64 81.43
C PRO A 907 -2.23 -11.21 82.86
N ASP A 908 -3.35 -10.97 83.56
CA ASP A 908 -3.57 -11.57 84.88
C ASP A 908 -3.70 -13.10 84.75
N ALA A 909 -2.88 -13.84 85.49
CA ALA A 909 -2.94 -15.31 85.51
C ALA A 909 -4.16 -15.85 86.27
N THR A 910 -4.84 -15.04 87.09
CA THR A 910 -5.92 -15.48 87.99
C THR A 910 -7.11 -16.13 87.28
N PRO A 911 -7.69 -15.54 86.22
CA PRO A 911 -8.79 -16.17 85.47
C PRO A 911 -8.39 -17.50 84.83
N LEU A 912 -7.17 -17.60 84.30
CA LEU A 912 -6.67 -18.83 83.68
C LEU A 912 -6.48 -19.95 84.71
N ARG A 913 -5.99 -19.59 85.92
CA ARG A 913 -5.84 -20.54 87.04
C ARG A 913 -7.16 -21.13 87.51
N GLN A 914 -8.23 -20.33 87.53
CA GLN A 914 -9.56 -20.77 87.98
C GLN A 914 -10.26 -21.65 86.93
N LYS A 915 -9.87 -21.52 85.66
CA LYS A 915 -10.51 -22.24 84.58
C LYS A 915 -9.91 -23.63 84.35
N ALA A 916 -10.74 -24.58 83.95
CA ALA A 916 -10.34 -25.95 83.62
C ALA A 916 -9.64 -26.00 82.24
N VAL A 917 -8.40 -25.54 82.18
CA VAL A 917 -7.61 -25.45 80.92
C VAL A 917 -6.37 -26.33 80.91
N PHE A 918 -5.93 -26.85 82.06
CA PHE A 918 -4.72 -27.67 82.16
C PHE A 918 -5.06 -29.14 81.92
N PRO A 919 -4.49 -29.81 80.91
CA PRO A 919 -4.73 -31.23 80.69
C PRO A 919 -4.02 -32.06 81.76
N VAL A 920 -4.79 -32.76 82.59
CA VAL A 920 -4.28 -33.58 83.69
C VAL A 920 -4.65 -35.04 83.45
N ARG A 921 -3.62 -35.88 83.44
CA ARG A 921 -3.73 -37.33 83.40
C ARG A 921 -3.90 -37.88 84.81
N ASN A 922 -5.02 -38.54 85.04
CA ASN A 922 -5.33 -39.22 86.30
C ASN A 922 -4.59 -40.58 86.40
N PRO A 923 -4.48 -41.15 87.62
CA PRO A 923 -3.85 -42.46 87.83
C PRO A 923 -4.49 -43.61 87.03
N ASP A 924 -5.78 -43.50 86.72
CA ASP A 924 -6.53 -44.47 85.89
C ASP A 924 -6.22 -44.36 84.39
N GLY A 925 -5.40 -43.38 83.99
CA GLY A 925 -5.03 -43.10 82.61
C GLY A 925 -5.98 -42.16 81.87
N SER A 926 -7.09 -41.72 82.47
CA SER A 926 -7.98 -40.72 81.87
C SER A 926 -7.33 -39.34 81.85
N ILE A 927 -7.55 -38.58 80.79
CA ILE A 927 -7.10 -37.18 80.69
C ILE A 927 -8.32 -36.28 80.85
N VAL A 928 -8.24 -35.35 81.79
CA VAL A 928 -9.31 -34.38 82.09
C VAL A 928 -8.74 -32.96 82.08
N ALA A 929 -9.54 -31.99 81.63
CA ALA A 929 -9.18 -30.59 81.75
C ALA A 929 -9.44 -30.14 83.20
N ALA A 930 -8.41 -29.61 83.87
CA ALA A 930 -8.45 -29.25 85.29
C ALA A 930 -8.01 -27.79 85.51
N SER A 931 -8.44 -27.21 86.63
CA SER A 931 -7.98 -25.88 87.07
C SER A 931 -6.69 -26.02 87.88
N ALA A 932 -6.01 -24.90 88.13
CA ALA A 932 -4.84 -24.84 89.01
C ALA A 932 -5.16 -25.16 90.49
N GLU A 933 -6.43 -25.17 90.87
CA GLU A 933 -6.92 -25.61 92.20
C GLU A 933 -6.80 -27.14 92.37
N THR A 934 -6.85 -27.88 91.26
CA THR A 934 -6.64 -29.33 91.30
C THR A 934 -5.18 -29.60 91.66
N ASP A 935 -4.95 -30.48 92.63
CA ASP A 935 -3.62 -30.83 93.04
C ASP A 935 -3.00 -31.83 92.05
N PHE A 936 -2.25 -31.34 91.06
CA PHE A 936 -1.51 -32.15 90.08
C PHE A 936 0.00 -31.82 90.11
N ALA A 937 0.83 -32.75 89.64
CA ALA A 937 2.27 -32.57 89.51
C ALA A 937 2.74 -32.45 88.05
N ILE A 938 3.87 -31.77 87.83
CA ILE A 938 4.45 -31.47 86.52
C ILE A 938 5.75 -32.27 86.35
N ILE A 939 5.88 -33.00 85.24
CA ILE A 939 7.01 -33.90 84.99
C ILE A 939 8.22 -33.10 84.49
N ASP A 940 9.14 -32.75 85.38
CA ASP A 940 10.41 -32.10 85.04
C ASP A 940 11.61 -33.07 85.00
N ARG A 941 11.41 -34.32 85.43
CA ARG A 941 12.43 -35.37 85.42
C ARG A 941 11.86 -36.69 84.93
N LYS A 942 12.49 -37.26 83.89
CA LYS A 942 12.08 -38.53 83.24
C LYS A 942 11.88 -39.69 84.23
N LEU A 943 12.86 -39.90 85.12
CA LEU A 943 12.84 -41.02 86.08
C LEU A 943 11.72 -40.89 87.10
N LEU A 944 11.47 -39.68 87.62
CA LEU A 944 10.36 -39.43 88.56
C LEU A 944 9.01 -39.58 87.85
N GLY A 945 8.87 -39.08 86.63
CA GLY A 945 7.65 -39.23 85.84
C GLY A 945 7.26 -40.70 85.63
N GLN A 946 8.23 -41.55 85.26
CA GLN A 946 8.01 -42.99 85.06
C GLN A 946 7.55 -43.71 86.34
N GLN A 947 8.06 -43.29 87.50
CA GLN A 947 7.72 -43.91 88.79
C GLN A 947 6.30 -43.54 89.24
N PHE A 948 5.83 -42.33 88.94
CA PHE A 948 4.60 -41.78 89.49
C PHE A 948 3.40 -41.77 88.51
N VAL A 949 3.60 -42.15 87.23
CA VAL A 949 2.59 -42.07 86.14
C VAL A 949 1.24 -42.75 86.41
N SER A 950 1.22 -43.82 87.20
CA SER A 950 0.00 -44.58 87.53
C SER A 950 -0.47 -44.40 88.98
N GLN A 951 0.16 -43.49 89.73
CA GLN A 951 -0.08 -43.32 91.16
C GLN A 951 -0.64 -41.94 91.51
N VAL A 952 -0.32 -40.90 90.73
CA VAL A 952 -0.69 -39.51 91.00
C VAL A 952 -1.24 -38.83 89.75
N LYS A 953 -1.96 -37.72 89.95
CA LYS A 953 -2.42 -36.87 88.86
C LYS A 953 -1.24 -36.08 88.30
N LEU A 954 -0.96 -36.21 87.01
CA LEU A 954 0.15 -35.58 86.32
C LEU A 954 -0.33 -34.68 85.19
N LEU A 955 0.33 -33.55 84.97
CA LEU A 955 0.08 -32.72 83.79
C LEU A 955 0.48 -33.49 82.52
N ASP A 956 -0.43 -33.57 81.54
CA ASP A 956 -0.30 -34.39 80.33
C ASP A 956 0.54 -33.68 79.23
N PHE A 957 1.82 -33.47 79.52
CA PHE A 957 2.81 -33.00 78.55
C PHE A 957 4.08 -33.85 78.64
N SER A 958 4.80 -34.00 77.53
CA SER A 958 6.11 -34.64 77.50
C SER A 958 7.14 -33.81 78.27
N LEU A 959 8.28 -34.42 78.59
CA LEU A 959 9.38 -33.71 79.27
C LEU A 959 9.90 -32.54 78.41
N GLU A 960 9.97 -32.73 77.10
CA GLU A 960 10.39 -31.72 76.13
C GLU A 960 9.36 -30.59 76.04
N GLU A 961 8.05 -30.91 76.02
CA GLU A 961 6.98 -29.92 76.01
C GLU A 961 6.94 -29.11 77.32
N VAL A 962 7.13 -29.75 78.47
CA VAL A 962 7.23 -29.08 79.78
C VAL A 962 8.40 -28.08 79.79
N ALA A 963 9.51 -28.38 79.12
CA ALA A 963 10.64 -27.47 79.02
C ALA A 963 10.29 -26.19 78.24
N LEU A 964 9.47 -26.29 77.19
CA LEU A 964 8.98 -25.15 76.38
C LEU A 964 7.87 -24.36 77.10
N LEU A 965 7.17 -24.98 78.04
CA LEU A 965 6.09 -24.36 78.84
C LEU A 965 6.58 -23.67 80.13
N LYS A 966 7.89 -23.64 80.38
CA LYS A 966 8.47 -22.97 81.57
C LYS A 966 8.04 -21.51 81.73
N PRO A 967 8.02 -20.66 80.67
CA PRO A 967 7.52 -19.29 80.77
C PRO A 967 6.08 -19.23 81.31
N LEU A 968 5.20 -20.08 80.79
CA LEU A 968 3.81 -20.19 81.24
C LEU A 968 3.70 -20.66 82.69
N PHE A 969 4.47 -21.67 83.12
CA PHE A 969 4.41 -22.16 84.50
C PHE A 969 4.97 -21.14 85.51
N ALA A 970 5.97 -20.35 85.11
CA ALA A 970 6.49 -19.26 85.92
C ALA A 970 5.44 -18.15 86.07
N TRP A 971 4.84 -17.70 84.97
CA TRP A 971 3.78 -16.68 84.96
C TRP A 971 2.53 -17.13 85.74
N ALA A 972 2.09 -18.38 85.56
CA ALA A 972 0.92 -18.92 86.27
C ALA A 972 1.20 -19.32 87.73
N GLY A 973 2.44 -19.21 88.22
CA GLY A 973 2.81 -19.59 89.59
C GLY A 973 2.74 -21.09 89.88
N LEU A 974 2.91 -21.94 88.87
CA LEU A 974 2.80 -23.41 88.97
C LEU A 974 4.15 -24.12 89.16
N GLY A 975 5.26 -23.38 89.22
CA GLY A 975 6.61 -23.96 89.33
C GLY A 975 6.85 -24.81 90.59
N GLN A 976 6.09 -24.63 91.68
CA GLN A 976 6.21 -25.47 92.88
C GLN A 976 5.61 -26.87 92.69
N ARG A 977 4.90 -27.12 91.57
CA ARG A 977 4.28 -28.41 91.25
C ARG A 977 5.21 -29.36 90.48
N TYR A 978 6.47 -28.98 90.20
CA TYR A 978 7.43 -29.87 89.56
C TYR A 978 7.71 -31.10 90.45
N LEU A 979 7.79 -32.30 89.85
CA LEU A 979 8.08 -33.53 90.58
C LEU A 979 9.38 -33.45 91.38
N SER A 980 10.40 -32.74 90.89
CA SER A 980 11.63 -32.52 91.66
C SER A 980 11.45 -31.72 92.96
N ALA A 981 10.39 -30.91 93.06
CA ALA A 981 10.04 -30.16 94.27
C ALA A 981 9.04 -30.92 95.15
N CYS A 982 8.12 -31.69 94.56
CA CYS A 982 7.05 -32.39 95.29
C CYS A 982 7.46 -33.74 95.88
N VAL A 983 8.53 -34.38 95.39
CA VAL A 983 8.95 -35.72 95.84
C VAL A 983 9.94 -35.64 97.00
N SER A 984 9.59 -36.26 98.13
CA SER A 984 10.47 -36.44 99.29
C SER A 984 11.19 -37.79 99.24
N ASN A 985 12.50 -37.81 99.52
CA ASN A 985 13.35 -39.02 99.52
C ASN A 985 13.79 -39.38 100.94
N MET A 986 13.43 -40.57 101.44
CA MET A 986 13.91 -41.13 102.71
C MET A 986 14.74 -42.39 102.47
N SER A 987 16.02 -42.41 102.86
CA SER A 987 16.86 -43.61 102.76
C SER A 987 16.85 -44.45 104.04
N PHE A 988 16.83 -45.78 103.90
CA PHE A 988 16.84 -46.77 104.97
C PHE A 988 17.62 -48.04 104.58
N LEU A 989 17.96 -48.87 105.55
CA LEU A 989 18.63 -50.17 105.32
C LEU A 989 17.59 -51.27 105.13
N GLY A 990 17.80 -52.13 104.12
CA GLY A 990 17.03 -53.36 103.95
C GLY A 990 17.25 -54.32 105.12
N SER A 991 16.22 -55.06 105.50
CA SER A 991 16.19 -55.93 106.69
C SER A 991 17.31 -56.99 106.74
N ASP A 992 17.83 -57.42 105.59
CA ASP A 992 18.84 -58.48 105.45
C ASP A 992 20.20 -57.97 104.91
N ALA A 993 20.62 -56.79 105.34
CA ALA A 993 21.86 -56.17 104.85
C ALA A 993 23.13 -56.78 105.47
N SER A 994 23.98 -57.44 104.65
CA SER A 994 25.34 -57.79 105.06
C SER A 994 26.20 -56.52 105.24
N GLN A 995 26.76 -56.32 106.43
CA GLN A 995 27.53 -55.14 106.81
C GLN A 995 29.01 -55.50 106.97
N PHE A 996 29.89 -54.85 106.21
CA PHE A 996 31.34 -55.03 106.32
C PHE A 996 32.01 -53.69 106.66
N PRO A 997 33.05 -53.64 107.50
CA PRO A 997 33.86 -52.43 107.68
C PRO A 997 34.45 -51.96 106.35
N ILE A 998 34.62 -50.64 106.17
CA ILE A 998 35.26 -50.07 104.97
C ILE A 998 36.64 -50.69 104.75
N SER A 999 36.88 -51.17 103.52
CA SER A 999 38.12 -51.87 103.18
C SER A 999 39.29 -50.94 102.85
N SER A 1000 39.01 -49.66 102.54
CA SER A 1000 40.04 -48.65 102.26
C SER A 1000 40.25 -47.72 103.46
N LEU A 1001 41.50 -47.62 103.92
CA LEU A 1001 41.88 -46.79 105.06
C LEU A 1001 41.62 -45.29 104.81
N SER A 1002 41.79 -44.80 103.58
CA SER A 1002 41.54 -43.38 103.24
C SER A 1002 40.06 -43.02 103.14
N ARG A 1003 39.19 -44.02 103.07
CA ARG A 1003 37.73 -43.88 103.11
C ARG A 1003 37.16 -44.08 104.51
N ASP A 1004 38.01 -44.37 105.49
CA ASP A 1004 37.60 -44.41 106.88
C ASP A 1004 37.61 -42.98 107.45
N LEU A 1005 36.41 -42.43 107.67
CA LEU A 1005 36.26 -41.05 108.11
C LEU A 1005 36.75 -40.82 109.54
N CYS A 1006 36.95 -41.87 110.35
CA CYS A 1006 37.46 -41.69 111.72
C CYS A 1006 38.85 -41.02 111.74
N HIS A 1007 39.72 -41.35 110.76
CA HIS A 1007 41.04 -40.75 110.62
C HIS A 1007 40.99 -39.31 110.10
N LYS A 1008 39.91 -38.93 109.42
CA LYS A 1008 39.68 -37.55 108.94
C LYS A 1008 38.87 -36.71 109.93
N ALA A 1009 38.55 -37.22 111.11
CA ALA A 1009 37.70 -36.53 112.10
C ALA A 1009 38.25 -35.14 112.48
N HIS A 1010 39.58 -34.98 112.57
CA HIS A 1010 40.19 -33.69 112.87
C HIS A 1010 39.91 -32.66 111.76
N ALA A 1011 40.10 -33.05 110.49
CA ALA A 1011 39.80 -32.23 109.32
C ALA A 1011 38.31 -31.85 109.24
N LEU A 1012 37.42 -32.83 109.50
CA LEU A 1012 35.97 -32.62 109.46
C LEU A 1012 35.49 -31.64 110.55
N VAL A 1013 36.09 -31.66 111.74
CA VAL A 1013 35.79 -30.68 112.80
C VAL A 1013 36.27 -29.27 112.42
N ARG A 1014 37.45 -29.15 111.82
CA ARG A 1014 37.97 -27.86 111.34
C ARG A 1014 37.06 -27.25 110.27
N ILE A 1015 36.61 -28.07 109.32
CA ILE A 1015 35.61 -27.65 108.31
C ILE A 1015 34.29 -27.23 108.99
N ALA A 1016 33.79 -28.03 109.94
CA ALA A 1016 32.57 -27.70 110.67
C ALA A 1016 32.68 -26.37 111.44
N ALA A 1017 33.84 -26.08 112.02
CA ALA A 1017 34.12 -24.82 112.71
C ALA A 1017 34.16 -23.63 111.74
N ALA A 1018 34.87 -23.76 110.61
CA ALA A 1018 35.04 -22.70 109.62
C ALA A 1018 33.72 -22.25 108.98
N PHE A 1019 32.80 -23.18 108.72
CA PHE A 1019 31.48 -22.89 108.15
C PHE A 1019 30.39 -22.63 109.22
N GLY A 1020 30.78 -22.51 110.50
CA GLY A 1020 29.87 -22.12 111.57
C GLY A 1020 28.76 -23.14 111.86
N SER A 1021 29.04 -24.44 111.69
CA SER A 1021 28.10 -25.55 111.90
C SER A 1021 27.36 -25.44 113.24
N PRO A 1022 26.02 -25.56 113.26
CA PRO A 1022 25.24 -25.61 114.50
C PRO A 1022 25.68 -26.75 115.43
N LYS A 1023 26.05 -27.91 114.87
CA LYS A 1023 26.55 -29.07 115.63
C LYS A 1023 27.90 -28.77 116.29
N TYR A 1024 28.81 -28.05 115.60
CA TYR A 1024 30.07 -27.61 116.22
C TYR A 1024 29.86 -26.53 117.28
N LYS A 1025 29.00 -25.54 117.03
CA LYS A 1025 28.68 -24.47 118.01
C LYS A 1025 28.12 -25.03 119.33
N ARG A 1026 27.35 -26.11 119.29
CA ARG A 1026 26.79 -26.76 120.50
C ARG A 1026 27.74 -27.73 121.18
N ALA A 1027 28.37 -28.62 120.42
CA ALA A 1027 29.21 -29.70 120.99
C ALA A 1027 30.67 -29.28 121.21
N GLY A 1028 31.13 -28.20 120.56
CA GLY A 1028 32.50 -27.72 120.62
C GLY A 1028 33.52 -28.81 120.25
N PRO A 1029 34.65 -28.91 120.97
CA PRO A 1029 35.65 -29.94 120.73
C PRO A 1029 35.15 -31.38 120.93
N ARG A 1030 34.01 -31.62 121.60
CA ARG A 1030 33.43 -32.97 121.74
C ARG A 1030 32.87 -33.52 120.42
N LEU A 1031 32.61 -32.67 119.43
CA LEU A 1031 32.27 -33.12 118.07
C LEU A 1031 33.41 -33.94 117.45
N TYR A 1032 34.66 -33.67 117.82
CA TYR A 1032 35.81 -34.49 117.41
C TYR A 1032 35.70 -35.92 117.91
N GLU A 1033 35.36 -36.12 119.19
CA GLU A 1033 35.18 -37.45 119.76
C GLU A 1033 34.02 -38.20 119.09
N PHE A 1034 32.92 -37.48 118.79
CA PHE A 1034 31.78 -38.05 118.07
C PHE A 1034 32.12 -38.43 116.62
N LEU A 1035 32.82 -37.57 115.89
CA LEU A 1035 33.26 -37.84 114.51
C LEU A 1035 34.36 -38.90 114.46
N ARG A 1036 35.19 -39.03 115.51
CA ARG A 1036 36.14 -40.14 115.64
C ARG A 1036 35.45 -41.48 115.85
N GLY A 1037 34.28 -41.48 116.49
CA GLY A 1037 33.40 -42.65 116.57
C GLY A 1037 32.71 -43.03 115.26
N THR A 1038 32.89 -42.26 114.18
CA THR A 1038 32.26 -42.52 112.88
C THR A 1038 32.72 -43.86 112.31
N LYS A 1039 31.78 -44.70 111.91
CA LYS A 1039 32.07 -45.97 111.22
C LYS A 1039 31.52 -45.95 109.82
N VAL A 1040 32.38 -46.21 108.85
CA VAL A 1040 31.99 -46.38 107.46
C VAL A 1040 31.81 -47.86 107.16
N VAL A 1041 30.63 -48.23 106.67
CA VAL A 1041 30.19 -49.62 106.50
C VAL A 1041 29.81 -49.84 105.04
N GLU A 1042 30.39 -50.86 104.42
CA GLU A 1042 30.05 -51.34 103.09
C GLU A 1042 28.81 -52.26 103.17
N THR A 1043 27.79 -51.97 102.36
CA THR A 1043 26.56 -52.77 102.27
C THR A 1043 25.98 -52.76 100.86
N ASN A 1044 25.19 -53.78 100.52
CA ASN A 1044 24.51 -53.92 99.22
C ASN A 1044 23.01 -53.56 99.28
N ALA A 1045 22.48 -53.25 100.46
CA ALA A 1045 21.04 -53.14 100.70
C ALA A 1045 20.63 -51.75 101.22
N ILE A 1046 21.12 -50.69 100.60
CA ILE A 1046 20.64 -49.32 100.87
C ILE A 1046 19.42 -49.07 99.99
N CYS A 1047 18.27 -48.80 100.60
CA CYS A 1047 17.01 -48.53 99.90
C CYS A 1047 16.55 -47.10 100.17
N SER A 1048 15.71 -46.51 99.30
CA SER A 1048 14.96 -45.30 99.64
C SER A 1048 13.49 -45.42 99.30
N ALA A 1049 12.64 -44.81 100.13
CA ALA A 1049 11.23 -44.58 99.81
C ALA A 1049 11.10 -43.18 99.21
N LEU A 1050 10.73 -43.11 97.94
CA LEU A 1050 10.28 -41.86 97.31
C LEU A 1050 8.80 -41.70 97.60
N SER A 1051 8.42 -40.62 98.27
CA SER A 1051 7.02 -40.31 98.52
C SER A 1051 6.58 -38.98 97.95
N ILE A 1052 5.35 -38.92 97.45
CA ILE A 1052 4.71 -37.69 96.98
C ILE A 1052 3.40 -37.49 97.74
N THR A 1053 3.15 -36.25 98.14
CA THR A 1053 1.90 -35.86 98.81
C THR A 1053 1.02 -35.16 97.79
N GLN A 1054 -0.20 -35.64 97.60
CA GLN A 1054 -1.21 -35.09 96.68
C GLN A 1054 -2.59 -35.17 97.33
N ASP A 1055 -3.41 -34.14 97.17
CA ASP A 1055 -4.73 -34.01 97.83
C ASP A 1055 -4.64 -34.16 99.37
N GLY A 1056 -3.54 -33.72 99.96
CA GLY A 1056 -3.26 -33.84 101.40
C GLY A 1056 -2.96 -35.26 101.88
N ARG A 1057 -2.77 -36.23 100.98
CA ARG A 1057 -2.42 -37.63 101.29
C ARG A 1057 -1.10 -38.01 100.67
N VAL A 1058 -0.35 -38.91 101.32
CA VAL A 1058 0.83 -39.53 100.70
C VAL A 1058 0.35 -40.65 99.77
N VAL A 1059 0.42 -40.44 98.45
CA VAL A 1059 -0.26 -41.30 97.46
C VAL A 1059 0.68 -42.26 96.73
N GLY A 1060 1.94 -41.88 96.53
CA GLY A 1060 2.93 -42.77 95.93
C GLY A 1060 4.08 -43.03 96.89
N SER A 1061 4.41 -44.29 97.16
CA SER A 1061 5.63 -44.70 97.86
C SER A 1061 6.31 -45.76 97.01
N GLN A 1062 7.49 -45.45 96.48
CA GLN A 1062 8.30 -46.44 95.76
C GLN A 1062 9.61 -46.69 96.50
N ILE A 1063 9.89 -47.97 96.75
CA ILE A 1063 11.17 -48.40 97.29
C ILE A 1063 12.15 -48.53 96.11
N VAL A 1064 13.14 -47.65 96.07
CA VAL A 1064 14.26 -47.72 95.15
C VAL A 1064 15.39 -48.48 95.83
N HIS A 1065 15.71 -49.66 95.32
CA HIS A 1065 16.86 -50.43 95.76
C HIS A 1065 18.17 -49.83 95.24
N SER A 1066 19.28 -50.02 95.98
CA SER A 1066 20.64 -49.61 95.61
C SER A 1066 20.87 -48.08 95.57
N GLN A 1067 20.47 -47.37 96.63
CA GLN A 1067 20.90 -46.00 96.84
C GLN A 1067 22.39 -45.91 97.18
N PRO A 1068 23.06 -44.78 96.86
CA PRO A 1068 24.48 -44.65 97.07
C PRO A 1068 24.87 -44.43 98.53
N LEU A 1069 23.95 -44.04 99.44
CA LEU A 1069 24.32 -43.63 100.79
C LEU A 1069 23.16 -43.66 101.80
N HIS A 1070 23.45 -44.10 103.03
CA HIS A 1070 22.60 -43.87 104.20
C HIS A 1070 23.44 -43.44 105.42
N LEU A 1071 22.96 -42.46 106.18
CA LEU A 1071 23.61 -42.02 107.42
C LEU A 1071 22.67 -42.28 108.59
N ALA A 1072 23.20 -42.91 109.64
CA ALA A 1072 22.51 -43.16 110.89
C ALA A 1072 23.30 -42.54 112.05
N GLU A 1073 22.68 -41.64 112.81
CA GLU A 1073 23.26 -41.14 114.06
C GLU A 1073 23.11 -42.19 115.16
N GLU A 1074 24.21 -42.61 115.76
CA GLU A 1074 24.20 -43.48 116.93
C GLU A 1074 24.85 -42.79 118.13
N PRO A 1075 24.55 -43.22 119.37
CA PRO A 1075 25.15 -42.64 120.57
C PRO A 1075 26.69 -42.69 120.58
N ALA A 1076 27.29 -43.66 119.87
CA ALA A 1076 28.73 -43.85 119.80
C ALA A 1076 29.43 -43.09 118.66
N GLY A 1077 28.67 -42.48 117.73
CA GLY A 1077 29.20 -41.80 116.54
C GLY A 1077 28.30 -41.97 115.31
N LEU A 1078 28.70 -41.40 114.18
CA LEU A 1078 27.94 -41.45 112.94
C LEU A 1078 28.22 -42.77 112.18
N ARG A 1079 27.19 -43.56 111.86
CA ARG A 1079 27.35 -44.68 110.91
C ARG A 1079 27.02 -44.24 109.50
N ILE A 1080 27.96 -44.48 108.59
CA ILE A 1080 27.84 -44.12 107.19
C ILE A 1080 27.85 -45.40 106.37
N TYR A 1081 26.72 -45.72 105.75
CA TYR A 1081 26.54 -46.89 104.91
C TYR A 1081 26.77 -46.52 103.45
N VAL A 1082 27.75 -47.17 102.82
CA VAL A 1082 28.14 -46.95 101.42
C VAL A 1082 28.04 -48.25 100.62
N PRO A 1083 27.97 -48.19 99.28
CA PRO A 1083 27.87 -49.38 98.45
C PRO A 1083 29.15 -50.22 98.57
N ARG A 1084 29.01 -51.54 98.48
CA ARG A 1084 30.17 -52.45 98.40
C ARG A 1084 30.86 -52.41 97.03
N ASP A 1085 30.08 -52.14 95.97
CA ASP A 1085 30.63 -51.98 94.63
C ASP A 1085 31.61 -50.80 94.59
N LYS A 1086 32.82 -51.05 94.09
CA LYS A 1086 33.91 -50.07 94.16
C LYS A 1086 33.64 -48.85 93.28
N THR A 1087 33.06 -49.03 92.10
CA THR A 1087 32.72 -47.91 91.21
C THR A 1087 31.60 -47.06 91.80
N ALA A 1088 30.54 -47.68 92.32
CA ALA A 1088 29.46 -46.98 93.01
C ALA A 1088 29.93 -46.29 94.29
N GLN A 1089 30.91 -46.86 94.99
CA GLN A 1089 31.57 -46.25 96.14
C GLN A 1089 32.38 -45.02 95.72
N ASP A 1090 33.16 -45.09 94.63
CA ASP A 1090 33.91 -43.94 94.10
C ASP A 1090 32.96 -42.78 93.75
N VAL A 1091 31.85 -43.09 93.05
CA VAL A 1091 30.81 -42.11 92.72
C VAL A 1091 30.16 -41.56 93.99
N CYS A 1092 29.87 -42.40 94.99
CA CYS A 1092 29.29 -41.96 96.26
C CYS A 1092 30.18 -40.95 96.99
N PHE A 1093 31.48 -41.25 97.13
CA PHE A 1093 32.44 -40.38 97.80
C PHE A 1093 32.70 -39.07 97.03
N ALA A 1094 32.64 -39.10 95.69
CA ALA A 1094 32.83 -37.92 94.86
C ALA A 1094 31.59 -37.01 94.76
N THR A 1095 30.38 -37.55 94.92
CA THR A 1095 29.14 -36.82 94.58
C THR A 1095 28.13 -36.69 95.72
N VAL A 1096 27.69 -37.81 96.30
CA VAL A 1096 26.53 -37.83 97.22
C VAL A 1096 26.94 -37.64 98.68
N LEU A 1097 28.03 -38.30 99.10
CA LEU A 1097 28.52 -38.24 100.48
C LEU A 1097 28.93 -36.82 100.92
N PRO A 1098 29.68 -36.02 100.13
CA PRO A 1098 30.06 -34.68 100.54
C PRO A 1098 28.84 -33.79 100.79
N ARG A 1099 27.84 -33.85 99.90
CA ARG A 1099 26.58 -33.10 100.01
C ARG A 1099 25.78 -33.50 101.24
N ARG A 1100 25.63 -34.81 101.47
CA ARG A 1100 24.80 -35.31 102.57
C ARG A 1100 25.48 -35.12 103.93
N LEU A 1101 26.80 -35.25 103.98
CA LEU A 1101 27.59 -34.94 105.18
C LEU A 1101 27.57 -33.44 105.51
N ALA A 1102 27.61 -32.58 104.49
CA ALA A 1102 27.46 -31.13 104.67
C ALA A 1102 26.07 -30.76 105.22
N GLN A 1103 25.00 -31.32 104.64
CA GLN A 1103 23.63 -31.14 105.15
C GLN A 1103 23.51 -31.61 106.59
N TRP A 1104 24.11 -32.75 106.92
CA TRP A 1104 24.14 -33.29 108.27
C TRP A 1104 24.89 -32.38 109.25
N LEU A 1105 26.09 -31.89 108.88
CA LEU A 1105 26.86 -30.95 109.69
C LEU A 1105 26.09 -29.65 109.95
N MET A 1106 25.32 -29.19 108.98
CA MET A 1106 24.57 -27.93 109.06
C MET A 1106 23.16 -28.08 109.65
N GLN A 1107 22.73 -29.30 109.97
CA GLN A 1107 21.42 -29.55 110.56
C GLN A 1107 21.38 -29.11 112.03
N ASP A 1108 20.34 -28.36 112.42
CA ASP A 1108 20.08 -28.01 113.82
C ASP A 1108 19.32 -29.16 114.52
N PRO A 1109 19.87 -29.76 115.60
CA PRO A 1109 19.20 -30.84 116.35
C PRO A 1109 17.82 -30.53 116.95
N VAL A 1110 17.43 -29.26 117.09
CA VAL A 1110 16.19 -28.84 117.80
C VAL A 1110 15.15 -28.24 116.83
N ALA A 1111 15.52 -27.95 115.58
CA ALA A 1111 14.56 -27.42 114.60
C ALA A 1111 13.64 -28.54 114.06
N PRO A 1112 12.32 -28.32 113.96
CA PRO A 1112 11.43 -29.25 113.26
C PRO A 1112 11.90 -29.41 111.81
N ALA A 1113 11.78 -30.63 111.27
CA ALA A 1113 12.28 -31.05 109.97
C ALA A 1113 11.50 -30.44 108.78
N THR A 1114 11.43 -29.12 108.73
CA THR A 1114 10.78 -28.33 107.69
C THR A 1114 11.83 -27.48 106.99
N ALA A 1115 12.02 -27.78 105.70
CA ALA A 1115 12.93 -27.21 104.71
C ALA A 1115 14.45 -27.50 104.92
N PRO A 1116 15.10 -28.27 104.03
CA PRO A 1116 16.55 -28.37 104.00
C PRO A 1116 17.13 -27.00 103.65
N MET A 1117 17.88 -26.39 104.58
CA MET A 1117 18.64 -25.17 104.29
C MET A 1117 19.58 -25.42 103.11
N PRO A 1118 19.66 -24.50 102.12
CA PRO A 1118 20.64 -24.61 101.05
C PRO A 1118 22.02 -24.64 101.67
N VAL A 1119 22.73 -25.74 101.45
CA VAL A 1119 24.08 -25.92 101.94
C VAL A 1119 25.02 -25.19 100.99
N ASP A 1120 25.94 -24.43 101.57
CA ASP A 1120 26.98 -23.71 100.83
C ASP A 1120 27.69 -24.66 99.86
N ALA A 1121 27.71 -24.31 98.57
CA ALA A 1121 28.34 -25.10 97.53
C ALA A 1121 29.85 -25.26 97.78
N ASN A 1122 30.48 -24.28 98.41
CA ASN A 1122 31.89 -24.29 98.77
C ASN A 1122 32.17 -25.31 99.89
N LEU A 1123 31.29 -25.39 100.90
CA LEU A 1123 31.38 -26.41 101.96
C LEU A 1123 31.33 -27.82 101.36
N VAL A 1124 30.44 -28.06 100.40
CA VAL A 1124 30.32 -29.33 99.70
C VAL A 1124 31.58 -29.66 98.90
N ALA A 1125 32.15 -28.67 98.20
CA ALA A 1125 33.35 -28.85 97.40
C ALA A 1125 34.56 -29.22 98.26
N ILE A 1126 34.77 -28.51 99.38
CA ILE A 1126 35.90 -28.77 100.29
C ILE A 1126 35.76 -30.15 100.96
N LEU A 1127 34.56 -30.52 101.42
CA LEU A 1127 34.32 -31.88 101.93
C LEU A 1127 34.57 -32.92 100.84
N GLY A 1128 34.20 -32.65 99.59
CA GLY A 1128 34.48 -33.54 98.46
C GLY A 1128 35.97 -33.78 98.25
N SER A 1129 36.77 -32.71 98.29
CA SER A 1129 38.23 -32.78 98.17
C SER A 1129 38.86 -33.56 99.33
N VAL A 1130 38.48 -33.26 100.58
CA VAL A 1130 39.04 -33.93 101.76
C VAL A 1130 38.63 -35.41 101.83
N LEU A 1131 37.40 -35.76 101.45
CA LEU A 1131 36.94 -37.14 101.46
C LEU A 1131 37.60 -38.00 100.37
N SER A 1132 38.04 -37.41 99.27
CA SER A 1132 38.57 -38.12 98.09
C SER A 1132 40.07 -38.42 98.14
N VAL A 1133 40.85 -37.82 99.05
CA VAL A 1133 42.31 -37.97 99.11
C VAL A 1133 42.81 -38.85 100.26
N ASP A 1134 44.07 -39.28 100.22
CA ASP A 1134 44.72 -39.97 101.33
C ASP A 1134 45.14 -39.00 102.45
N MET A 1135 45.25 -39.52 103.68
CA MET A 1135 45.56 -38.73 104.89
C MET A 1135 46.73 -37.73 104.75
N PRO A 1136 47.87 -38.05 104.11
CA PRO A 1136 49.01 -37.12 104.02
C PRO A 1136 48.71 -35.83 103.24
N VAL A 1137 47.69 -35.86 102.36
CA VAL A 1137 47.32 -34.72 101.50
C VAL A 1137 46.28 -33.81 102.16
N VAL A 1138 45.59 -34.29 103.20
CA VAL A 1138 44.46 -33.59 103.83
C VAL A 1138 44.88 -32.24 104.42
N GLU A 1139 46.04 -32.15 105.08
CA GLU A 1139 46.49 -30.88 105.69
C GLU A 1139 46.72 -29.79 104.63
N GLY A 1140 47.38 -30.14 103.51
CA GLY A 1140 47.61 -29.18 102.42
C GLY A 1140 46.33 -28.69 101.76
N ILE A 1141 45.28 -29.51 101.69
CA ILE A 1141 43.95 -29.08 101.19
C ILE A 1141 43.31 -28.10 102.18
N LEU A 1142 43.36 -28.38 103.49
CA LEU A 1142 42.78 -27.48 104.49
C LEU A 1142 43.49 -26.13 104.51
N GLU A 1143 44.82 -26.10 104.37
CA GLU A 1143 45.59 -24.86 104.25
C GLU A 1143 45.24 -24.06 102.99
N HIS A 1144 45.17 -24.72 101.82
CA HIS A 1144 44.83 -24.08 100.55
C HIS A 1144 43.42 -23.47 100.57
N GLU A 1145 42.45 -24.15 101.19
CA GLU A 1145 41.07 -23.69 101.32
C GLU A 1145 40.87 -22.70 102.49
N GLY A 1146 41.95 -22.27 103.16
CA GLY A 1146 41.91 -21.25 104.22
C GLY A 1146 41.29 -21.72 105.54
N ILE A 1147 41.28 -23.03 105.83
CA ILE A 1147 40.67 -23.59 107.03
C ILE A 1147 41.66 -23.63 108.19
N GLY A 1148 41.41 -22.81 109.20
CA GLY A 1148 42.25 -22.68 110.40
C GLY A 1148 42.27 -23.91 111.32
N GLN A 1149 43.19 -23.89 112.29
CA GLN A 1149 43.32 -24.90 113.34
C GLN A 1149 42.25 -24.72 114.43
N VAL A 1150 41.84 -25.81 115.08
CA VAL A 1150 40.89 -25.81 116.20
C VAL A 1150 41.61 -26.32 117.46
N HIS A 1151 41.46 -25.63 118.59
CA HIS A 1151 42.05 -26.07 119.87
C HIS A 1151 41.31 -27.31 120.41
N LEU A 1152 41.99 -28.45 120.40
CA LEU A 1152 41.53 -29.69 121.02
C LEU A 1152 42.10 -29.85 122.46
N PRO A 1153 41.40 -30.52 123.40
CA PRO A 1153 41.94 -30.87 124.71
C PRO A 1153 43.25 -31.68 124.60
N MET A 1154 44.22 -31.52 125.51
CA MET A 1154 45.55 -32.15 125.42
C MET A 1154 45.52 -33.68 125.19
N THR A 1155 44.53 -34.39 125.73
CA THR A 1155 44.33 -35.84 125.51
C THR A 1155 43.91 -36.18 124.08
N ALA A 1156 43.13 -35.32 123.43
CA ALA A 1156 42.73 -35.43 122.03
C ALA A 1156 43.87 -34.98 121.08
N GLN A 1157 44.68 -34.01 121.49
CA GLN A 1157 45.85 -33.54 120.74
C GLN A 1157 46.96 -34.60 120.66
N ALA A 1158 47.28 -35.26 121.78
CA ALA A 1158 48.29 -36.32 121.82
C ALA A 1158 47.88 -37.57 121.00
N THR A 1159 46.57 -37.82 120.88
CA THR A 1159 46.04 -38.92 120.05
C THR A 1159 46.02 -38.57 118.57
N ALA A 1160 45.69 -37.33 118.20
CA ALA A 1160 45.75 -36.87 116.81
C ALA A 1160 47.18 -36.93 116.22
N VAL A 1161 48.17 -36.39 116.94
CA VAL A 1161 49.59 -36.37 116.49
C VAL A 1161 50.16 -37.79 116.36
N ARG A 1162 49.79 -38.70 117.28
CA ARG A 1162 50.23 -40.09 117.26
C ARG A 1162 49.61 -40.89 116.10
N GLU A 1163 48.38 -40.56 115.70
CA GLU A 1163 47.69 -41.21 114.59
C GLU A 1163 48.16 -40.68 113.22
N GLU A 1164 48.43 -39.38 113.09
CA GLU A 1164 49.07 -38.79 111.90
C GLU A 1164 50.43 -39.47 111.63
N GLY A 1165 51.25 -39.65 112.67
CA GLY A 1165 52.51 -40.39 112.57
C GLY A 1165 52.32 -41.87 112.17
N SER A 1166 51.29 -42.55 112.67
CA SER A 1166 51.00 -43.96 112.34
C SER A 1166 50.45 -44.14 110.92
N ALA A 1167 49.64 -43.20 110.44
CA ALA A 1167 49.09 -43.21 109.08
C ALA A 1167 50.18 -42.93 108.03
N LEU A 1168 51.10 -42.00 108.32
CA LEU A 1168 52.27 -41.71 107.48
C LEU A 1168 53.21 -42.93 107.37
N GLN A 1169 53.44 -43.67 108.45
CA GLN A 1169 54.25 -44.90 108.44
C GLN A 1169 53.60 -46.06 107.65
N ARG A 1170 52.27 -46.17 107.63
CA ARG A 1170 51.56 -47.19 106.83
C ARG A 1170 51.41 -46.81 105.34
N ALA A 1171 51.41 -45.51 105.02
CA ALA A 1171 51.41 -45.05 103.63
C ALA A 1171 52.79 -45.25 102.96
N ALA A 1172 53.89 -45.05 103.70
CA ALA A 1172 55.26 -45.24 103.20
C ALA A 1172 55.62 -46.72 102.89
N SER A 1173 54.88 -47.69 103.43
CA SER A 1173 55.13 -49.13 103.22
C SER A 1173 54.40 -49.75 102.04
N ARG A 1174 53.62 -48.97 101.25
CA ARG A 1174 52.87 -49.46 100.07
C ARG A 1174 53.16 -48.71 98.76
N GLY A 1175 54.14 -47.81 98.74
CA GLY A 1175 54.49 -47.01 97.57
C GLY A 1175 55.56 -47.63 96.68
N ASP A 1176 55.28 -48.74 96.00
CA ASP A 1176 56.00 -49.11 94.76
C ASP A 1176 55.08 -49.95 93.86
N GLY A 1177 54.74 -49.42 92.68
CA GLY A 1177 53.90 -50.12 91.70
C GLY A 1177 52.89 -49.25 90.95
N SER A 1178 53.33 -48.68 89.82
CA SER A 1178 52.54 -48.35 88.62
C SER A 1178 51.53 -47.19 88.68
N ARG A 1179 51.93 -46.05 88.12
CA ARG A 1179 51.04 -45.17 87.33
C ARG A 1179 51.71 -44.84 85.99
N ARG A 1180 51.27 -45.53 84.93
CA ARG A 1180 51.53 -45.15 83.52
C ARG A 1180 50.62 -43.97 83.17
N ILE A 1181 51.22 -42.87 82.74
CA ILE A 1181 50.53 -41.72 82.13
C ILE A 1181 50.47 -41.99 80.62
N ALA A 1182 49.26 -42.08 80.05
CA ALA A 1182 49.04 -42.15 78.61
C ALA A 1182 48.89 -40.73 78.04
N ALA A 1183 49.69 -40.41 77.02
CA ALA A 1183 49.62 -39.18 76.24
C ALA A 1183 48.60 -39.31 75.08
N PRO A 1184 48.01 -38.20 74.58
CA PRO A 1184 47.02 -38.21 73.50
C PRO A 1184 47.68 -38.18 72.10
N PRO A 1185 47.03 -38.68 71.03
CA PRO A 1185 47.54 -38.52 69.66
C PRO A 1185 46.97 -37.27 68.97
N THR A 1186 47.85 -36.62 68.19
CA THR A 1186 47.59 -35.51 67.26
C THR A 1186 47.20 -36.01 65.85
N PRO A 1187 46.62 -35.14 64.98
CA PRO A 1187 46.00 -35.53 63.71
C PRO A 1187 46.99 -35.46 62.53
N SER A 1188 46.74 -36.28 61.50
CA SER A 1188 47.43 -36.21 60.21
C SER A 1188 46.55 -35.58 59.13
N SER A 1189 47.15 -34.62 58.42
CA SER A 1189 46.64 -33.87 57.28
C SER A 1189 47.10 -34.44 55.94
N SER A 1190 46.47 -33.93 54.86
CA SER A 1190 46.92 -33.92 53.45
C SER A 1190 46.69 -35.21 52.63
N SER A 1191 46.31 -35.20 51.35
CA SER A 1191 45.81 -34.16 50.44
C SER A 1191 45.47 -34.78 49.07
N ILE A 1192 44.51 -34.16 48.37
CA ILE A 1192 44.44 -33.90 46.91
C ILE A 1192 44.02 -35.04 45.93
N ALA A 1193 42.77 -34.88 45.46
CA ALA A 1193 42.25 -34.78 44.08
C ALA A 1193 42.58 -35.81 42.97
N SER A 1194 41.51 -36.53 42.54
CA SER A 1194 40.81 -36.54 41.23
C SER A 1194 41.56 -36.33 39.89
N PRO A 1195 40.93 -36.57 38.71
CA PRO A 1195 39.83 -37.46 38.28
C PRO A 1195 40.26 -38.28 37.02
N THR A 1196 39.54 -39.29 36.54
CA THR A 1196 38.50 -39.22 35.47
C THR A 1196 38.45 -40.63 34.85
N HIS A 1197 37.28 -41.14 34.45
CA HIS A 1197 37.16 -42.05 33.32
C HIS A 1197 35.72 -42.08 32.75
N PRO A 1198 35.55 -42.48 31.49
CA PRO A 1198 34.44 -42.12 30.59
C PRO A 1198 33.46 -43.28 30.40
N ALA A 1199 32.40 -43.06 29.60
CA ALA A 1199 32.00 -44.03 28.56
C ALA A 1199 30.78 -43.53 27.76
N GLU A 1200 30.94 -43.53 26.44
CA GLU A 1200 29.86 -43.67 25.47
C GLU A 1200 29.25 -45.07 25.53
N ALA A 1201 27.95 -45.11 25.20
CA ALA A 1201 27.10 -46.27 24.95
C ALA A 1201 27.47 -46.95 23.58
N PRO A 1202 26.64 -47.81 22.94
CA PRO A 1202 25.37 -48.43 23.35
C PRO A 1202 25.19 -49.91 22.96
N GLN A 1203 24.16 -50.59 23.49
CA GLN A 1203 23.45 -51.65 22.75
C GLN A 1203 21.99 -51.86 23.19
N ARG A 1204 21.10 -51.42 22.29
CA ARG A 1204 19.82 -52.00 21.79
C ARG A 1204 18.85 -52.80 22.69
N ARG A 1205 17.62 -52.25 22.66
CA ARG A 1205 16.29 -52.82 22.32
C ARG A 1205 15.57 -53.76 23.31
N GLY A 1206 14.51 -53.19 23.88
CA GLY A 1206 13.20 -53.78 24.20
C GLY A 1206 12.20 -52.62 24.21
#